data_AF-A0A840N5M4-F1
#
_entry.id   AF-A0A840N5M4-F1
#
_cell.length_a   1.000
_cell.length_b   1.000
_cell.length_c   1.000
_cell.angle_alpha   90.00
_cell.angle_beta   90.00
_cell.angle_gamma   90.00
#
_symmetry.space_group_name_H-M   'P 1'
#
loop_
_entity.id
_entity.type
_entity.pdbx_description
1 polymer ?
#
loop_
_entity_poly.entity_id
_entity_poly.type
_entity_poly.pdbx_seq_one_letter_code
_entity_poly.pdbx_strand_id
1 'polypeptide(L)'
;MRHLDELRIIAACAVVVLHYADYVKDHPAGRFMVSHTLHFNLFVDLFFVVSGFVIASQYLGKVNNLSSTGRFMWRRLARIYPLHLATLTFYMAIAAAAYFGLARTDNPARYPLSDVPAQLLLLHAFDGQRLTFNFPSWSLSAEMFCYLLFPITALLAARRKALVIPLVVLPALANSVYVAFTGSVSWAEWINQGGIFRALPGFNLGVACYVFRHQIARWPVLPGTLTAGLALFILLGWLLPEMAALVAVYAIAVLAIQHDLSETPTILSHLRFDRASAYTYSCYMLHIPVATIVLTVGARYLANTPEGKLALLPVAVVMLAALSILSYRFFETPLRRALNSAFDRQFHAQRGGNRPCRIVARGRTMTMTAAARIPDNWISSRAEPASRDSAIDTMRGIAILMVIGIHSLPQPLDASWPTILDAALRPCVPIFLFASGYLTARANRVPLGKRVMTALVPYAIAFTAAYIYMAWHNPAMDHRVTTTMARFLLAYVFVYYYVFVYLGCTVGLWLIFRWASIDAQRSSQWATLFGLSIIFGLIAGSYLDPLLLRAGFSESLVQEARLRDIPFWFSFAALGVLFGKAGGEAALPNMRSMILGATLIAYLIYTAIRITNLGDAADYDSVAFFGYAALFSVLLLAFRPRLPFLAAIGSGSYFIYLWHIFIVMMLRDHTSLRGFGAFPDFVATYIITALVSVMALLTIRRVMPSRTLRWLGA
;
A
#
# COMPACT_ATOMS: atom_id res chain seq x y z
N MET A 1 -31.72 -0.92 6.66
CA MET A 1 -31.13 0.32 6.13
C MET A 1 -31.89 0.72 4.87
N ARG A 2 -33.21 0.96 4.97
CA ARG A 2 -34.04 1.24 3.79
C ARG A 2 -33.87 2.69 3.34
N HIS A 3 -33.88 3.62 4.28
CA HIS A 3 -33.74 5.06 4.00
C HIS A 3 -32.37 5.39 3.41
N LEU A 4 -31.30 4.77 3.92
CA LEU A 4 -29.96 4.93 3.35
C LEU A 4 -29.88 4.41 1.91
N ASP A 5 -30.50 3.28 1.62
CA ASP A 5 -30.49 2.71 0.27
C ASP A 5 -31.30 3.57 -0.72
N GLU A 6 -32.44 4.14 -0.29
CA GLU A 6 -33.22 5.10 -1.09
C GLU A 6 -32.47 6.41 -1.34
N LEU A 7 -31.84 6.96 -0.31
CA LEU A 7 -31.07 8.20 -0.41
C LEU A 7 -29.90 8.07 -1.38
N ARG A 8 -29.26 6.89 -1.43
CA ARG A 8 -28.16 6.61 -2.37
C ARG A 8 -28.61 6.65 -3.82
N ILE A 9 -29.77 6.10 -4.17
CA ILE A 9 -30.23 6.13 -5.57
C ILE A 9 -30.68 7.54 -5.96
N ILE A 10 -31.34 8.28 -5.06
CA ILE A 10 -31.72 9.68 -5.29
C ILE A 10 -30.47 10.54 -5.49
N ALA A 11 -29.45 10.39 -4.64
CA ALA A 11 -28.16 11.07 -4.74
C ALA A 11 -27.46 10.78 -6.08
N ALA A 12 -27.45 9.52 -6.55
CA ALA A 12 -26.86 9.17 -7.84
C ALA A 12 -27.61 9.85 -8.99
N CYS A 13 -28.94 9.79 -8.98
CA CYS A 13 -29.75 10.46 -10.00
C CYS A 13 -29.53 11.97 -10.02
N ALA A 14 -29.41 12.63 -8.86
CA ALA A 14 -29.11 14.05 -8.77
C ALA A 14 -27.74 14.39 -9.41
N VAL A 15 -26.70 13.60 -9.14
CA VAL A 15 -25.39 13.77 -9.77
C VAL A 15 -25.46 13.55 -11.30
N VAL A 16 -26.27 12.60 -11.77
CA VAL A 16 -26.50 12.38 -13.20
C VAL A 16 -27.16 13.60 -13.83
N VAL A 17 -28.21 14.16 -13.21
CA VAL A 17 -28.90 15.36 -13.70
C VAL A 17 -27.93 16.52 -13.84
N LEU A 18 -27.10 16.80 -12.83
CA LEU A 18 -26.08 17.84 -12.89
C LEU A 18 -25.13 17.64 -14.07
N HIS A 19 -24.55 16.45 -14.20
CA HIS A 19 -23.58 16.19 -15.27
C HIS A 19 -24.22 16.21 -16.65
N TYR A 20 -25.45 15.71 -16.81
CA TYR A 20 -26.14 15.71 -18.10
C TYR A 20 -26.55 17.13 -18.50
N ALA A 21 -26.91 17.99 -17.53
CA ALA A 21 -27.18 19.40 -17.77
C ALA A 21 -25.98 20.14 -18.39
N ASP A 22 -24.74 19.80 -17.97
CA ASP A 22 -23.53 20.42 -18.54
C ASP A 22 -23.34 20.12 -20.04
N TYR A 23 -23.79 18.96 -20.53
CA TYR A 23 -23.73 18.62 -21.97
C TYR A 23 -24.73 19.42 -22.83
N VAL A 24 -25.78 19.97 -22.22
CA VAL A 24 -26.84 20.74 -22.90
C VAL A 24 -26.83 22.22 -22.53
N LYS A 25 -25.78 22.71 -21.84
CA LYS A 25 -25.66 24.11 -21.38
C LYS A 25 -25.63 25.16 -22.49
N ASP A 26 -25.40 24.74 -23.73
CA ASP A 26 -25.49 25.62 -24.89
C ASP A 26 -26.94 26.12 -25.10
N HIS A 27 -27.95 25.35 -24.64
CA HIS A 27 -29.37 25.68 -24.69
C HIS A 27 -29.83 26.44 -23.42
N PRO A 28 -30.78 27.40 -23.50
CA PRO A 28 -31.31 28.13 -22.33
C PRO A 28 -31.80 27.23 -21.19
N ALA A 29 -32.55 26.16 -21.53
CA ALA A 29 -33.01 25.18 -20.54
C ALA A 29 -31.84 24.46 -19.85
N GLY A 30 -30.77 24.14 -20.59
CA GLY A 30 -29.58 23.53 -20.01
C GLY A 30 -28.83 24.46 -19.07
N ARG A 31 -28.70 25.75 -19.41
CA ARG A 31 -28.13 26.77 -18.50
C ARG A 31 -28.92 26.87 -17.21
N PHE A 32 -30.25 26.91 -17.31
CA PHE A 32 -31.15 26.90 -16.16
C PHE A 32 -30.94 25.66 -15.31
N MET A 33 -30.87 24.47 -15.92
CA MET A 33 -30.62 23.22 -15.20
C MET A 33 -29.28 23.26 -14.47
N VAL A 34 -28.19 23.66 -15.12
CA VAL A 34 -26.86 23.75 -14.48
C VAL A 34 -26.93 24.71 -13.29
N SER A 35 -27.41 25.94 -13.46
CA SER A 35 -27.42 26.94 -12.39
C SER A 35 -28.24 26.54 -11.17
N HIS A 36 -29.30 25.74 -11.35
CA HIS A 36 -30.16 25.27 -10.26
C HIS A 36 -29.80 23.88 -9.74
N THR A 37 -28.77 23.22 -10.28
CA THR A 37 -28.36 21.86 -9.86
C THR A 37 -26.89 21.74 -9.47
N LEU A 38 -26.11 22.83 -9.52
CA LEU A 38 -24.70 22.83 -9.10
C LEU A 38 -24.51 22.22 -7.71
N HIS A 39 -25.40 22.50 -6.75
CA HIS A 39 -25.35 21.96 -5.39
C HIS A 39 -25.50 20.43 -5.31
N PHE A 40 -25.99 19.77 -6.38
CA PHE A 40 -26.06 18.30 -6.43
C PHE A 40 -24.68 17.64 -6.43
N ASN A 41 -23.60 18.38 -6.71
CA ASN A 41 -22.24 17.86 -6.55
C ASN A 41 -21.96 17.39 -5.10
N LEU A 42 -22.65 17.99 -4.11
CA LEU A 42 -22.49 17.67 -2.69
C LEU A 42 -23.11 16.31 -2.31
N PHE A 43 -23.93 15.72 -3.16
CA PHE A 43 -24.40 14.34 -2.96
C PHE A 43 -23.26 13.31 -3.00
N VAL A 44 -22.09 13.67 -3.53
CA VAL A 44 -20.88 12.85 -3.39
C VAL A 44 -20.41 12.79 -1.92
N ASP A 45 -20.51 13.89 -1.19
CA ASP A 45 -20.21 13.94 0.25
C ASP A 45 -21.18 13.08 1.06
N LEU A 46 -22.45 13.01 0.63
CA LEU A 46 -23.44 12.07 1.16
C LEU A 46 -22.97 10.62 0.99
N PHE A 47 -22.48 10.24 -0.19
CA PHE A 47 -21.97 8.88 -0.42
C PHE A 47 -20.84 8.51 0.53
N PHE A 48 -19.94 9.44 0.86
CA PHE A 48 -18.87 9.19 1.82
C PHE A 48 -19.43 8.92 3.23
N VAL A 49 -20.41 9.69 3.70
CA VAL A 49 -21.08 9.43 4.99
C VAL A 49 -21.75 8.06 5.02
N VAL A 50 -22.51 7.73 3.97
CA VAL A 50 -23.18 6.42 3.88
C VAL A 50 -22.16 5.28 3.83
N SER A 51 -21.07 5.45 3.09
CA SER A 51 -19.99 4.47 3.01
C SER A 51 -19.34 4.23 4.38
N GLY A 52 -18.98 5.30 5.10
CA GLY A 52 -18.42 5.22 6.44
C GLY A 52 -19.32 4.46 7.42
N PHE A 53 -20.62 4.77 7.42
CA PHE A 53 -21.60 4.09 8.27
C PHE A 53 -21.75 2.61 7.94
N VAL A 54 -21.92 2.28 6.64
CA VAL A 54 -22.08 0.89 6.19
C VAL A 54 -20.82 0.07 6.46
N ILE A 55 -19.63 0.61 6.20
CA ILE A 55 -18.37 -0.08 6.47
C ILE A 55 -18.17 -0.30 7.96
N ALA A 56 -18.41 0.73 8.80
CA ALA A 56 -18.35 0.59 10.25
C ALA A 56 -19.33 -0.50 10.73
N SER A 57 -20.56 -0.52 10.21
CA SER A 57 -21.56 -1.53 10.59
C SER A 57 -21.15 -2.97 10.30
N GLN A 58 -20.42 -3.20 9.20
CA GLN A 58 -20.05 -4.55 8.78
C GLN A 58 -18.74 -5.01 9.41
N TYR A 59 -17.79 -4.09 9.62
CA TYR A 59 -16.38 -4.41 9.88
C TYR A 59 -15.83 -3.89 11.21
N LEU A 60 -16.50 -2.95 11.89
CA LEU A 60 -16.04 -2.50 13.20
C LEU A 60 -16.02 -3.68 14.19
N GLY A 61 -14.88 -3.87 14.86
CA GLY A 61 -14.63 -5.03 15.73
C GLY A 61 -14.20 -6.32 15.02
N LYS A 62 -14.26 -6.40 13.68
CA LYS A 62 -13.81 -7.57 12.89
C LYS A 62 -12.46 -7.37 12.20
N VAL A 63 -12.02 -6.12 12.06
CA VAL A 63 -10.72 -5.75 11.50
C VAL A 63 -9.75 -5.46 12.66
N ASN A 64 -9.13 -6.51 13.19
CA ASN A 64 -8.26 -6.43 14.38
C ASN A 64 -6.84 -6.96 14.15
N ASN A 65 -6.61 -7.63 13.03
CA ASN A 65 -5.32 -8.16 12.64
C ASN A 65 -5.10 -7.97 11.13
N LEU A 66 -3.85 -8.01 10.71
CA LEU A 66 -3.47 -7.67 9.34
C LEU A 66 -4.02 -8.64 8.29
N SER A 67 -4.33 -9.90 8.67
CA SER A 67 -5.05 -10.84 7.81
C SER A 67 -6.51 -10.44 7.60
N SER A 68 -7.21 -10.01 8.65
CA SER A 68 -8.59 -9.50 8.56
C SER A 68 -8.66 -8.20 7.76
N THR A 69 -7.64 -7.34 7.90
CA THR A 69 -7.48 -6.13 7.08
C THR A 69 -7.29 -6.46 5.61
N GLY A 70 -6.40 -7.41 5.28
CA GLY A 70 -6.19 -7.83 3.89
C GLY A 70 -7.47 -8.39 3.24
N ARG A 71 -8.23 -9.21 3.97
CA ARG A 71 -9.53 -9.72 3.50
C ARG A 71 -10.56 -8.60 3.29
N PHE A 72 -10.61 -7.63 4.21
CA PHE A 72 -11.46 -6.46 4.08
C PHE A 72 -11.11 -5.66 2.81
N MET A 73 -9.84 -5.33 2.62
CA MET A 73 -9.36 -4.57 1.45
C MET A 73 -9.69 -5.30 0.15
N TRP A 74 -9.45 -6.61 0.08
CA TRP A 74 -9.79 -7.42 -1.10
C TRP A 74 -11.28 -7.34 -1.44
N ARG A 75 -12.16 -7.46 -0.43
CA ARG A 75 -13.62 -7.39 -0.63
C ARG A 75 -14.09 -6.01 -1.11
N ARG A 76 -13.34 -4.94 -0.84
CA ARG A 76 -13.61 -3.59 -1.36
C ARG A 76 -13.10 -3.44 -2.79
N LEU A 77 -11.85 -3.85 -3.04
CA LEU A 77 -11.26 -3.89 -4.37
C LEU A 77 -12.11 -4.70 -5.35
N ALA A 78 -12.52 -5.91 -4.99
CA ALA A 78 -13.38 -6.76 -5.82
C ALA A 78 -14.77 -6.18 -6.08
N ARG A 79 -15.20 -5.16 -5.31
CA ARG A 79 -16.47 -4.46 -5.52
C ARG A 79 -16.34 -3.31 -6.51
N ILE A 80 -15.24 -2.55 -6.45
CA ILE A 80 -15.04 -1.30 -7.20
C ILE A 80 -14.28 -1.54 -8.52
N TYR A 81 -13.22 -2.34 -8.48
CA TYR A 81 -12.27 -2.43 -9.59
C TYR A 81 -12.85 -2.93 -10.92
N PRO A 82 -13.78 -3.92 -10.96
CA PRO A 82 -14.35 -4.42 -12.21
C PRO A 82 -14.89 -3.35 -13.15
N LEU A 83 -15.79 -2.50 -12.63
CA LEU A 83 -16.47 -1.50 -13.44
C LEU A 83 -15.56 -0.30 -13.71
N HIS A 84 -14.72 0.07 -12.74
CA HIS A 84 -13.67 1.08 -12.95
C HIS A 84 -12.80 0.72 -14.14
N LEU A 85 -12.25 -0.50 -14.18
CA LEU A 85 -11.39 -0.94 -15.28
C LEU A 85 -12.13 -0.98 -16.62
N ALA A 86 -13.41 -1.38 -16.64
CA ALA A 86 -14.23 -1.36 -17.85
C ALA A 86 -14.39 0.06 -18.40
N THR A 87 -14.72 1.03 -17.54
CA THR A 87 -14.86 2.44 -17.95
C THR A 87 -13.53 3.08 -18.34
N LEU A 88 -12.44 2.73 -17.65
CA LEU A 88 -11.10 3.18 -18.01
C LEU A 88 -10.69 2.64 -19.38
N THR A 89 -10.93 1.35 -19.63
CA THR A 89 -10.65 0.71 -20.93
C THR A 89 -11.44 1.36 -22.05
N PHE A 90 -12.71 1.70 -21.81
CA PHE A 90 -13.55 2.44 -22.76
C PHE A 90 -12.91 3.78 -23.15
N TYR A 91 -12.47 4.60 -22.18
CA TYR A 91 -11.82 5.87 -22.51
C TYR A 91 -10.41 5.71 -23.08
N MET A 92 -9.66 4.66 -22.71
CA MET A 92 -8.41 4.32 -23.37
C MET A 92 -8.61 3.95 -24.85
N ALA A 93 -9.70 3.24 -25.18
CA ALA A 93 -10.05 2.95 -26.56
C ALA A 93 -10.39 4.24 -27.35
N ILE A 94 -11.11 5.18 -26.73
CA ILE A 94 -11.35 6.52 -27.32
C ILE A 94 -10.03 7.26 -27.54
N ALA A 95 -9.13 7.25 -26.54
CA ALA A 95 -7.83 7.89 -26.63
C ALA A 95 -6.98 7.32 -27.78
N ALA A 96 -6.96 5.99 -27.92
CA ALA A 96 -6.28 5.30 -29.01
C ALA A 96 -6.91 5.65 -30.37
N ALA A 97 -8.24 5.61 -30.49
CA ALA A 97 -8.94 6.00 -31.71
C ALA A 97 -8.64 7.45 -32.11
N ALA A 98 -8.54 8.36 -31.14
CA ALA A 98 -8.16 9.75 -31.37
C ALA A 98 -6.71 9.88 -31.85
N TYR A 99 -5.78 9.15 -31.22
CA TYR A 99 -4.36 9.15 -31.59
C TYR A 99 -4.13 8.66 -33.03
N PHE A 100 -4.85 7.62 -33.45
CA PHE A 100 -4.78 7.09 -34.82
C PHE A 100 -5.62 7.88 -35.84
N GLY A 101 -6.21 9.01 -35.45
CA GLY A 101 -7.03 9.84 -36.34
C GLY A 101 -8.40 9.26 -36.70
N LEU A 102 -8.80 8.15 -36.05
CA LEU A 102 -10.09 7.47 -36.25
C LEU A 102 -11.25 8.19 -35.52
N ALA A 103 -10.95 9.08 -34.57
CA ALA A 103 -11.94 9.86 -33.83
C ALA A 103 -11.48 11.30 -33.57
N ARG A 104 -12.42 12.25 -33.53
CA ARG A 104 -12.15 13.64 -33.11
C ARG A 104 -12.56 13.85 -31.66
N THR A 105 -11.66 14.33 -30.81
CA THR A 105 -11.94 14.65 -29.40
C THR A 105 -11.93 16.16 -29.18
N ASP A 106 -12.97 16.71 -28.55
CA ASP A 106 -13.07 18.16 -28.31
C ASP A 106 -12.08 18.65 -27.23
N ASN A 107 -11.58 17.73 -26.38
CA ASN A 107 -10.60 18.04 -25.35
C ASN A 107 -9.56 16.89 -25.21
N PRO A 108 -8.48 16.92 -26.00
CA PRO A 108 -7.40 15.92 -25.92
C PRO A 108 -6.74 15.83 -24.53
N ALA A 109 -6.75 16.92 -23.76
CA ALA A 109 -6.15 16.97 -22.43
C ALA A 109 -6.88 16.10 -21.39
N ARG A 110 -8.07 15.55 -21.72
CA ARG A 110 -8.77 14.57 -20.87
C ARG A 110 -8.22 13.16 -20.94
N TYR A 111 -7.40 12.83 -21.95
CA TYR A 111 -6.93 11.46 -22.20
C TYR A 111 -5.41 11.31 -22.20
N PRO A 112 -4.68 11.89 -21.23
CA PRO A 112 -3.24 11.77 -21.23
C PRO A 112 -2.84 10.37 -20.75
N LEU A 113 -2.01 9.68 -21.54
CA LEU A 113 -1.52 8.33 -21.20
C LEU A 113 -0.70 8.32 -19.89
N SER A 114 -0.17 9.48 -19.49
CA SER A 114 0.50 9.69 -18.21
C SER A 114 -0.32 9.34 -16.99
N ASP A 115 -1.65 9.51 -17.07
CA ASP A 115 -2.52 9.41 -15.90
C ASP A 115 -3.05 7.98 -15.72
N VAL A 116 -2.79 7.09 -16.68
CA VAL A 116 -3.21 5.68 -16.64
C VAL A 116 -2.69 4.95 -15.39
N PRO A 117 -1.43 5.08 -14.96
CA PRO A 117 -0.96 4.47 -13.71
C PRO A 117 -1.74 4.95 -12.48
N ALA A 118 -2.02 6.25 -12.39
CA ALA A 118 -2.80 6.83 -11.29
C ALA A 118 -4.27 6.37 -11.32
N GLN A 119 -4.83 6.12 -12.51
CA GLN A 119 -6.15 5.52 -12.69
C GLN A 119 -6.19 4.04 -12.30
N LEU A 120 -5.21 3.25 -12.74
CA LEU A 120 -5.10 1.81 -12.43
C LEU A 120 -4.89 1.54 -10.95
N LEU A 121 -4.16 2.43 -10.26
CA LEU A 121 -3.86 2.31 -8.84
C LEU A 121 -4.86 3.07 -7.96
N LEU A 122 -5.85 3.74 -8.55
CA LEU A 122 -6.82 4.58 -7.84
C LEU A 122 -6.13 5.64 -6.96
N LEU A 123 -5.07 6.29 -7.48
CA LEU A 123 -4.29 7.34 -6.83
C LEU A 123 -4.63 8.76 -7.30
N HIS A 124 -5.44 8.90 -8.35
CA HIS A 124 -5.73 10.18 -8.99
C HIS A 124 -6.50 11.19 -8.12
N ALA A 125 -7.16 10.77 -7.03
CA ALA A 125 -7.73 11.70 -6.05
C ALA A 125 -6.71 12.23 -5.03
N PHE A 126 -5.50 11.70 -4.98
CA PHE A 126 -4.42 12.19 -4.11
C PHE A 126 -3.76 13.43 -4.71
N ASP A 127 -3.39 13.35 -6.00
CA ASP A 127 -2.79 14.46 -6.74
C ASP A 127 -3.85 15.52 -7.11
N GLY A 128 -4.99 15.08 -7.65
CA GLY A 128 -6.12 15.94 -7.98
C GLY A 128 -5.91 16.86 -9.17
N GLN A 129 -4.69 17.18 -9.59
CA GLN A 129 -4.36 18.25 -10.55
C GLN A 129 -5.21 18.26 -11.84
N ARG A 130 -5.63 17.08 -12.32
CA ARG A 130 -6.48 16.94 -13.52
C ARG A 130 -7.51 15.81 -13.38
N LEU A 131 -8.71 16.09 -13.87
CA LEU A 131 -9.77 15.09 -14.04
C LEU A 131 -9.69 14.42 -15.41
N THR A 132 -9.24 13.17 -15.44
CA THR A 132 -8.96 12.42 -16.68
C THR A 132 -9.82 11.18 -16.85
N PHE A 133 -9.97 10.73 -18.11
CA PHE A 133 -10.79 9.59 -18.51
C PHE A 133 -12.23 9.69 -17.99
N ASN A 134 -12.62 8.82 -17.05
CA ASN A 134 -13.93 8.86 -16.40
C ASN A 134 -13.89 9.77 -15.18
N PHE A 135 -14.00 11.09 -15.36
CA PHE A 135 -13.75 12.05 -14.28
C PHE A 135 -14.47 11.78 -12.94
N PRO A 136 -15.72 11.27 -12.85
CA PRO A 136 -16.36 10.95 -11.56
C PRO A 136 -15.63 9.85 -10.77
N SER A 137 -14.66 9.15 -11.36
CA SER A 137 -13.87 8.12 -10.70
C SER A 137 -13.00 8.62 -9.56
N TRP A 138 -12.75 9.93 -9.49
CA TRP A 138 -12.03 10.56 -8.38
C TRP A 138 -12.63 10.16 -7.02
N SER A 139 -13.96 10.05 -6.92
CA SER A 139 -14.62 9.72 -5.65
C SER A 139 -14.35 8.28 -5.23
N LEU A 140 -14.18 7.36 -6.19
CA LEU A 140 -13.78 5.97 -5.94
C LEU A 140 -12.33 5.89 -5.48
N SER A 141 -11.46 6.70 -6.08
CA SER A 141 -10.07 6.83 -5.63
C SER A 141 -10.03 7.35 -4.18
N ALA A 142 -10.72 8.43 -3.87
CA ALA A 142 -10.83 8.97 -2.52
C ALA A 142 -11.42 7.96 -1.52
N GLU A 143 -12.46 7.23 -1.92
CA GLU A 143 -13.09 6.19 -1.10
C GLU A 143 -12.13 5.04 -0.78
N MET A 144 -11.29 4.61 -1.73
CA MET A 144 -10.27 3.58 -1.48
C MET A 144 -9.24 4.03 -0.44
N PHE A 145 -8.88 5.32 -0.40
CA PHE A 145 -8.04 5.86 0.67
C PHE A 145 -8.76 5.85 2.02
N CYS A 146 -10.04 6.22 2.07
CA CYS A 146 -10.84 6.09 3.29
C CYS A 146 -10.85 4.63 3.79
N TYR A 147 -10.98 3.66 2.89
CA TYR A 147 -10.90 2.24 3.26
C TYR A 147 -9.52 1.83 3.76
N LEU A 148 -8.43 2.35 3.18
CA LEU A 148 -7.07 2.09 3.64
C LEU A 148 -6.85 2.60 5.07
N LEU A 149 -7.43 3.76 5.42
CA LEU A 149 -7.33 4.36 6.74
C LEU A 149 -8.32 3.78 7.75
N PHE A 150 -9.43 3.18 7.29
CA PHE A 150 -10.47 2.63 8.16
C PHE A 150 -9.98 1.66 9.25
N PRO A 151 -9.03 0.74 9.02
CA PRO A 151 -8.48 -0.12 10.08
C PRO A 151 -7.90 0.67 11.26
N ILE A 152 -7.28 1.82 10.99
CA ILE A 152 -6.73 2.72 12.02
C ILE A 152 -7.89 3.38 12.76
N THR A 153 -8.86 3.95 12.03
CA THR A 153 -10.09 4.52 12.61
C THR A 153 -10.84 3.50 13.49
N ALA A 154 -10.96 2.26 13.03
CA ALA A 154 -11.61 1.17 13.74
C ALA A 154 -10.87 0.80 15.04
N LEU A 155 -9.53 0.77 15.01
CA LEU A 155 -8.72 0.51 16.19
C LEU A 155 -8.84 1.64 17.23
N LEU A 156 -8.84 2.90 16.79
CA LEU A 156 -9.02 4.06 17.65
C LEU A 156 -10.42 4.06 18.29
N ALA A 157 -11.45 3.82 17.49
CA ALA A 157 -12.84 3.72 17.95
C ALA A 157 -13.03 2.59 18.97
N ALA A 158 -12.34 1.46 18.78
CA ALA A 158 -12.37 0.33 19.71
C ALA A 158 -11.70 0.64 21.06
N ARG A 159 -10.65 1.46 21.07
CA ARG A 159 -9.98 1.90 22.32
C ARG A 159 -10.80 2.93 23.07
N ARG A 160 -11.19 4.01 22.40
CA ARG A 160 -11.98 5.09 22.97
C ARG A 160 -12.87 5.66 21.87
N LYS A 161 -14.19 5.45 22.00
CA LYS A 161 -15.20 5.91 21.03
C LYS A 161 -15.08 7.40 20.69
N ALA A 162 -14.74 8.23 21.66
CA ALA A 162 -14.54 9.67 21.49
C ALA A 162 -13.42 10.03 20.50
N LEU A 163 -12.45 9.15 20.24
CA LEU A 163 -11.35 9.40 19.29
C LEU A 163 -11.81 9.46 17.84
N VAL A 164 -13.05 9.05 17.52
CA VAL A 164 -13.59 9.22 16.16
C VAL A 164 -13.96 10.68 15.88
N ILE A 165 -14.33 11.45 16.92
CA ILE A 165 -14.71 12.87 16.78
C ILE A 165 -13.57 13.72 16.22
N PRO A 166 -12.32 13.71 16.75
CA PRO A 166 -11.23 14.46 16.16
C PRO A 166 -10.87 14.00 14.73
N LEU A 167 -11.16 12.75 14.34
CA LEU A 167 -10.96 12.29 12.96
C LEU A 167 -11.98 12.88 11.96
N VAL A 168 -13.10 13.40 12.46
CA VAL A 168 -14.07 14.19 11.67
C VAL A 168 -13.67 15.66 11.69
N VAL A 169 -13.41 16.19 12.89
CA VAL A 169 -13.22 17.63 13.13
C VAL A 169 -11.89 18.13 12.60
N LEU A 170 -10.78 17.41 12.80
CA LEU A 170 -9.46 17.90 12.40
C LEU A 170 -9.31 18.03 10.88
N PRO A 171 -9.72 17.05 10.05
CA PRO A 171 -9.65 17.23 8.60
C PRO A 171 -10.60 18.33 8.10
N ALA A 172 -11.81 18.43 8.66
CA ALA A 172 -12.74 19.52 8.32
C ALA A 172 -12.20 20.90 8.71
N LEU A 173 -11.61 21.03 9.90
CA LEU A 173 -11.02 22.27 10.39
C LEU A 173 -9.77 22.65 9.59
N ALA A 174 -8.86 21.69 9.35
CA ALA A 174 -7.68 21.90 8.53
C ALA A 174 -8.05 22.39 7.13
N ASN A 175 -9.13 21.85 6.56
CA ASN A 175 -9.67 22.28 5.29
C ASN A 175 -10.17 23.73 5.34
N SER A 176 -11.02 24.07 6.32
CA SER A 176 -11.54 25.42 6.48
C SER A 176 -10.44 26.45 6.74
N VAL A 177 -9.42 26.08 7.51
CA VAL A 177 -8.24 26.91 7.79
C VAL A 177 -7.41 27.11 6.52
N TYR A 178 -7.16 26.06 5.75
CA TYR A 178 -6.44 26.14 4.48
C TYR A 178 -7.14 27.08 3.49
N VAL A 179 -8.46 26.97 3.36
CA VAL A 179 -9.28 27.86 2.51
C VAL A 179 -9.17 29.32 2.97
N ALA A 180 -9.25 29.56 4.29
CA ALA A 180 -9.14 30.89 4.86
C ALA A 180 -7.76 31.54 4.63
N PHE A 181 -6.68 30.76 4.63
CA PHE A 181 -5.32 31.27 4.41
C PHE A 181 -4.95 31.42 2.93
N THR A 182 -5.49 30.58 2.05
CA THR A 182 -5.10 30.57 0.62
C THR A 182 -6.05 31.35 -0.28
N GLY A 183 -7.27 31.65 0.19
CA GLY A 183 -8.26 32.48 -0.50
C GLY A 183 -8.73 31.96 -1.86
N SER A 184 -8.34 30.75 -2.27
CA SER A 184 -8.30 30.34 -3.68
C SER A 184 -9.07 29.08 -4.05
N VAL A 185 -9.69 28.37 -3.09
CA VAL A 185 -10.31 27.06 -3.37
C VAL A 185 -11.64 26.88 -2.65
N SER A 186 -12.73 26.72 -3.41
CA SER A 186 -14.07 26.35 -2.90
C SER A 186 -14.13 24.87 -2.47
N TRP A 187 -15.13 24.44 -1.68
CA TRP A 187 -15.24 23.02 -1.27
C TRP A 187 -15.34 22.08 -2.49
N ALA A 188 -16.02 22.54 -3.53
CA ALA A 188 -16.20 21.85 -4.80
C ALA A 188 -14.86 21.59 -5.51
N GLU A 189 -13.91 22.52 -5.43
CA GLU A 189 -12.63 22.45 -6.17
C GLU A 189 -11.62 21.47 -5.57
N TRP A 190 -11.85 20.93 -4.37
CA TRP A 190 -11.01 19.87 -3.80
C TRP A 190 -10.98 18.59 -4.66
N ILE A 191 -11.96 18.40 -5.54
CA ILE A 191 -11.91 17.39 -6.59
C ILE A 191 -10.63 17.49 -7.43
N ASN A 192 -10.09 18.70 -7.60
CA ASN A 192 -8.92 19.01 -8.43
C ASN A 192 -7.62 19.24 -7.63
N GLN A 193 -7.64 19.15 -6.29
CA GLN A 193 -6.50 19.54 -5.43
C GLN A 193 -6.29 18.60 -4.24
N GLY A 194 -6.82 17.38 -4.32
CA GLY A 194 -6.72 16.37 -3.27
C GLY A 194 -8.09 15.94 -2.75
N GLY A 195 -8.88 15.27 -3.59
CA GLY A 195 -10.26 14.83 -3.27
C GLY A 195 -10.37 13.92 -2.05
N ILE A 196 -9.26 13.36 -1.57
CA ILE A 196 -9.19 12.62 -0.29
C ILE A 196 -9.54 13.53 0.90
N PHE A 197 -9.07 14.78 0.90
CA PHE A 197 -9.33 15.71 2.01
C PHE A 197 -10.81 16.10 2.10
N ARG A 198 -11.50 16.13 0.96
CA ARG A 198 -12.97 16.24 0.89
C ARG A 198 -13.68 15.00 1.41
N ALA A 199 -13.19 13.81 1.09
CA ALA A 199 -13.85 12.55 1.45
C ALA A 199 -13.72 12.17 2.94
N LEU A 200 -12.59 12.46 3.56
CA LEU A 200 -12.27 12.00 4.93
C LEU A 200 -13.26 12.49 6.01
N PRO A 201 -13.64 13.78 6.07
CA PRO A 201 -14.64 14.25 7.03
C PRO A 201 -15.97 13.50 6.92
N GLY A 202 -16.52 13.39 5.70
CA GLY A 202 -17.78 12.70 5.45
C GLY A 202 -17.71 11.22 5.81
N PHE A 203 -16.65 10.52 5.40
CA PHE A 203 -16.46 9.11 5.73
C PHE A 203 -16.37 8.88 7.25
N ASN A 204 -15.56 9.67 7.95
CA ASN A 204 -15.43 9.54 9.40
C ASN A 204 -16.71 9.96 10.13
N LEU A 205 -17.51 10.89 9.59
CA LEU A 205 -18.83 11.25 10.13
C LEU A 205 -19.75 10.02 10.09
N GLY A 206 -19.77 9.28 8.99
CA GLY A 206 -20.49 8.01 8.89
C GLY A 206 -20.05 6.98 9.93
N VAL A 207 -18.73 6.84 10.14
CA VAL A 207 -18.17 5.96 11.17
C VAL A 207 -18.61 6.42 12.57
N ALA A 208 -18.57 7.74 12.84
CA ALA A 208 -19.02 8.32 14.10
C ALA A 208 -20.49 8.02 14.36
N CYS A 209 -21.36 8.20 13.36
CA CYS A 209 -22.78 7.85 13.45
C CYS A 209 -22.99 6.38 13.84
N TYR A 210 -22.18 5.45 13.32
CA TYR A 210 -22.29 4.06 13.72
C TYR A 210 -21.79 3.80 15.16
N VAL A 211 -20.70 4.47 15.57
CA VAL A 211 -20.14 4.36 16.92
C VAL A 211 -21.12 4.89 17.98
N PHE A 212 -21.80 5.99 17.68
CA PHE A 212 -22.79 6.65 18.54
C PHE A 212 -24.25 6.30 18.20
N ARG A 213 -24.47 5.22 17.44
CA ARG A 213 -25.80 4.81 16.97
C ARG A 213 -26.85 4.69 18.07
N HIS A 214 -26.45 4.27 19.27
CA HIS A 214 -27.38 4.12 20.40
C HIS A 214 -27.83 5.47 20.97
N GLN A 215 -27.00 6.50 20.88
CA GLN A 215 -27.38 7.87 21.25
C GLN A 215 -28.28 8.48 20.18
N ILE A 216 -27.91 8.31 18.90
CA ILE A 216 -28.65 8.83 17.75
C ILE A 216 -30.05 8.21 17.66
N ALA A 217 -30.18 6.91 17.90
CA ALA A 217 -31.47 6.21 17.89
C ALA A 217 -32.48 6.74 18.93
N ARG A 218 -32.00 7.45 19.98
CA ARG A 218 -32.83 8.05 21.03
C ARG A 218 -33.25 9.49 20.73
N TRP A 219 -32.73 10.10 19.67
CA TRP A 219 -33.15 11.44 19.28
C TRP A 219 -34.63 11.45 18.88
N PRO A 220 -35.37 12.53 19.17
CA PRO A 220 -36.78 12.63 18.78
C PRO A 220 -36.88 12.49 17.26
N VAL A 221 -37.73 11.55 16.82
CA VAL A 221 -38.01 11.34 15.39
C VAL A 221 -39.29 12.09 15.06
N LEU A 222 -39.21 13.04 14.15
CA LEU A 222 -40.36 13.73 13.57
C LEU A 222 -40.64 13.14 12.19
N PRO A 223 -41.73 12.36 12.02
CA PRO A 223 -42.09 11.75 10.75
C PRO A 223 -42.23 12.82 9.67
N GLY A 224 -41.41 12.74 8.62
CA GLY A 224 -41.41 13.68 7.49
C GLY A 224 -40.26 14.67 7.46
N THR A 225 -39.47 14.84 8.53
CA THR A 225 -38.29 15.73 8.52
C THR A 225 -37.26 15.34 7.46
N LEU A 226 -37.01 14.04 7.29
CA LEU A 226 -36.12 13.52 6.24
C LEU A 226 -36.66 13.86 4.84
N THR A 227 -37.93 13.54 4.57
CA THR A 227 -38.54 13.76 3.25
C THR A 227 -38.64 15.25 2.92
N ALA A 228 -39.09 16.07 3.87
CA ALA A 228 -39.19 17.51 3.71
C ALA A 228 -37.81 18.16 3.55
N GLY A 229 -36.83 17.77 4.37
CA GLY A 229 -35.45 18.27 4.28
C GLY A 229 -34.79 17.93 2.95
N LEU A 230 -34.96 16.69 2.46
CA LEU A 230 -34.45 16.26 1.16
C LEU A 230 -35.13 17.01 0.01
N ALA A 231 -36.46 17.15 0.03
CA ALA A 231 -37.21 17.88 -0.99
C ALA A 231 -36.82 19.37 -1.03
N LEU A 232 -36.71 19.99 0.15
CA LEU A 232 -36.29 21.39 0.29
C LEU A 232 -34.86 21.59 -0.25
N PHE A 233 -33.94 20.69 0.08
CA PHE A 233 -32.58 20.75 -0.45
C PHE A 233 -32.53 20.57 -1.96
N ILE A 234 -33.31 19.64 -2.52
CA ILE A 234 -33.38 19.43 -3.97
C ILE A 234 -33.87 20.69 -4.69
N LEU A 235 -34.93 21.33 -4.18
CA LEU A 235 -35.57 22.49 -4.83
C LEU A 235 -34.84 23.81 -4.60
N LEU A 236 -34.35 24.04 -3.38
CA LEU A 236 -33.84 25.35 -2.93
C LEU A 236 -32.37 25.33 -2.52
N GLY A 237 -31.67 24.20 -2.60
CA GLY A 237 -30.27 24.09 -2.17
C GLY A 237 -29.31 24.99 -2.96
N TRP A 238 -29.68 25.41 -4.17
CA TRP A 238 -28.93 26.37 -4.99
C TRP A 238 -28.91 27.80 -4.41
N LEU A 239 -29.86 28.13 -3.51
CA LEU A 239 -29.89 29.41 -2.80
C LEU A 239 -28.94 29.45 -1.60
N LEU A 240 -28.43 28.30 -1.17
CA LEU A 240 -27.58 28.19 0.01
C LEU A 240 -26.11 28.46 -0.36
N PRO A 241 -25.36 29.17 0.50
CA PRO A 241 -23.90 29.16 0.44
C PRO A 241 -23.38 27.72 0.49
N GLU A 242 -22.28 27.44 -0.22
CA GLU A 242 -21.76 26.08 -0.39
C GLU A 242 -21.58 25.32 0.94
N MET A 243 -21.03 25.97 1.97
CA MET A 243 -20.84 25.35 3.28
C MET A 243 -22.16 25.05 3.99
N ALA A 244 -23.17 25.92 3.84
CA ALA A 244 -24.50 25.67 4.39
C ALA A 244 -25.18 24.51 3.66
N ALA A 245 -25.02 24.43 2.34
CA ALA A 245 -25.50 23.30 1.53
C ALA A 245 -24.81 21.98 1.95
N LEU A 246 -23.50 22.00 2.20
CA LEU A 246 -22.75 20.83 2.68
C LEU A 246 -23.25 20.35 4.05
N VAL A 247 -23.44 21.27 4.99
CA VAL A 247 -24.01 20.96 6.32
C VAL A 247 -25.43 20.39 6.19
N ALA A 248 -26.25 20.93 5.29
CA ALA A 248 -27.59 20.41 5.02
C ALA A 248 -27.53 18.96 4.49
N VAL A 249 -26.61 18.64 3.57
CA VAL A 249 -26.40 17.27 3.07
C VAL A 249 -25.97 16.32 4.19
N TYR A 250 -25.06 16.72 5.05
CA TYR A 250 -24.65 15.91 6.21
C TYR A 250 -25.81 15.71 7.19
N ALA A 251 -26.62 16.74 7.44
CA ALA A 251 -27.82 16.62 8.25
C ALA A 251 -28.82 15.63 7.65
N ILE A 252 -29.06 15.68 6.34
CA ILE A 252 -29.92 14.71 5.63
C ILE A 252 -29.39 13.28 5.79
N ALA A 253 -28.08 13.06 5.66
CA ALA A 253 -27.46 11.75 5.84
C ALA A 253 -27.64 11.23 7.28
N VAL A 254 -27.43 12.09 8.29
CA VAL A 254 -27.62 11.75 9.71
C VAL A 254 -29.10 11.47 10.02
N LEU A 255 -30.02 12.26 9.48
CA LEU A 255 -31.47 12.01 9.62
C LEU A 255 -31.86 10.67 9.00
N ALA A 256 -31.32 10.31 7.83
CA ALA A 256 -31.58 9.02 7.22
C ALA A 256 -31.05 7.85 8.07
N ILE A 257 -29.86 8.02 8.68
CA ILE A 257 -29.31 7.05 9.65
C ILE A 257 -30.21 6.95 10.88
N GLN A 258 -30.67 8.06 11.43
CA GLN A 258 -31.58 8.08 12.59
C GLN A 258 -32.87 7.31 12.29
N HIS A 259 -33.53 7.60 11.17
CA HIS A 259 -34.77 6.92 10.78
C HIS A 259 -34.56 5.41 10.52
N ASP A 260 -33.41 5.02 9.94
CA ASP A 260 -33.05 3.61 9.80
C ASP A 260 -32.75 2.91 11.14
N LEU A 261 -32.25 3.63 12.14
CA LEU A 261 -31.97 3.10 13.49
C LEU A 261 -33.22 3.04 14.38
N SER A 262 -34.16 3.97 14.19
CA SER A 262 -35.42 4.06 14.95
C SER A 262 -36.57 3.28 14.29
N GLU A 263 -36.35 2.68 13.12
CA GLU A 263 -37.32 1.89 12.34
C GLU A 263 -38.63 2.63 12.02
N THR A 264 -38.58 3.97 11.98
CA THR A 264 -39.75 4.81 11.72
C THR A 264 -40.00 4.94 10.21
N PRO A 265 -41.21 4.59 9.73
CA PRO A 265 -41.52 4.74 8.31
C PRO A 265 -41.61 6.22 7.92
N THR A 266 -41.17 6.52 6.71
CA THR A 266 -41.32 7.84 6.08
C THR A 266 -42.07 7.70 4.75
N ILE A 267 -42.55 8.81 4.19
CA ILE A 267 -43.15 8.82 2.84
C ILE A 267 -42.18 8.21 1.82
N LEU A 268 -40.88 8.47 1.97
CA LEU A 268 -39.83 7.88 1.14
C LEU A 268 -39.86 6.35 1.18
N SER A 269 -40.00 5.77 2.37
CA SER A 269 -40.02 4.32 2.59
C SER A 269 -41.21 3.61 1.93
N HIS A 270 -42.28 4.33 1.58
CA HIS A 270 -43.43 3.81 0.85
C HIS A 270 -43.21 3.75 -0.67
N LEU A 271 -42.25 4.53 -1.20
CA LEU A 271 -41.94 4.56 -2.64
C LEU A 271 -41.11 3.34 -3.09
N ARG A 272 -40.53 2.58 -2.15
CA ARG A 272 -39.77 1.32 -2.40
C ARG A 272 -38.63 1.49 -3.41
N PHE A 273 -37.97 2.64 -3.38
CA PHE A 273 -36.75 2.89 -4.17
C PHE A 273 -35.53 2.13 -3.65
N ASP A 274 -35.63 1.53 -2.45
CA ASP A 274 -34.62 0.65 -1.84
C ASP A 274 -34.15 -0.46 -2.79
N ARG A 275 -35.05 -1.02 -3.61
CA ARG A 275 -34.71 -2.03 -4.62
C ARG A 275 -33.79 -1.52 -5.73
N ALA A 276 -33.89 -0.24 -6.07
CA ALA A 276 -33.09 0.38 -7.12
C ALA A 276 -31.68 0.78 -6.64
N SER A 277 -31.46 0.86 -5.31
CA SER A 277 -30.17 1.16 -4.69
C SER A 277 -29.04 0.21 -5.10
N ALA A 278 -29.39 -1.01 -5.49
CA ALA A 278 -28.46 -2.00 -6.01
C ALA A 278 -27.72 -1.49 -7.27
N TYR A 279 -28.37 -0.65 -8.07
CA TYR A 279 -27.88 -0.11 -9.34
C TYR A 279 -27.14 1.23 -9.18
N THR A 280 -27.11 1.82 -7.98
CA THR A 280 -26.49 3.15 -7.73
C THR A 280 -25.05 3.21 -8.24
N TYR A 281 -24.27 2.17 -8.00
CA TYR A 281 -22.87 2.13 -8.42
C TYR A 281 -22.71 2.10 -9.94
N SER A 282 -23.52 1.26 -10.62
CA SER A 282 -23.55 1.18 -12.08
C SER A 282 -23.99 2.50 -12.70
N CYS A 283 -25.05 3.10 -12.15
CA CYS A 283 -25.58 4.40 -12.58
C CYS A 283 -24.51 5.50 -12.47
N TYR A 284 -23.82 5.58 -11.34
CA TYR A 284 -22.77 6.57 -11.09
C TYR A 284 -21.50 6.38 -11.92
N MET A 285 -21.18 5.16 -12.36
CA MET A 285 -19.96 4.92 -13.16
C MET A 285 -20.20 4.99 -14.66
N LEU A 286 -21.41 4.64 -15.12
CA LEU A 286 -21.75 4.56 -16.53
C LEU A 286 -22.35 5.87 -17.08
N HIS A 287 -22.76 6.83 -16.24
CA HIS A 287 -23.45 8.01 -16.74
C HIS A 287 -22.59 8.87 -17.68
N ILE A 288 -21.29 9.06 -17.40
CA ILE A 288 -20.41 9.82 -18.31
C ILE A 288 -20.09 9.03 -19.59
N PRO A 289 -19.77 7.71 -19.56
CA PRO A 289 -19.70 6.91 -20.78
C PRO A 289 -20.96 7.01 -21.64
N VAL A 290 -22.15 6.89 -21.03
CA VAL A 290 -23.43 7.02 -21.75
C VAL A 290 -23.63 8.42 -22.30
N ALA A 291 -23.32 9.47 -21.54
CA ALA A 291 -23.38 10.85 -22.03
C ALA A 291 -22.40 11.06 -23.20
N THR A 292 -21.21 10.49 -23.12
CA THR A 292 -20.20 10.56 -24.19
C THR A 292 -20.73 9.92 -25.48
N ILE A 293 -21.37 8.75 -25.39
CA ILE A 293 -21.92 8.08 -26.58
C ILE A 293 -23.18 8.78 -27.10
N VAL A 294 -24.12 9.14 -26.25
CA VAL A 294 -25.43 9.65 -26.68
C VAL A 294 -25.38 11.15 -26.95
N LEU A 295 -24.91 11.93 -25.97
CA LEU A 295 -24.97 13.39 -25.98
C LEU A 295 -23.76 14.05 -26.68
N THR A 296 -22.62 13.36 -26.78
CA THR A 296 -21.48 13.84 -27.57
C THR A 296 -21.44 13.19 -28.96
N VAL A 297 -21.28 11.87 -29.04
CA VAL A 297 -21.13 11.19 -30.33
C VAL A 297 -22.45 11.16 -31.11
N GLY A 298 -23.55 10.74 -30.48
CA GLY A 298 -24.87 10.68 -31.10
C GLY A 298 -25.35 12.04 -31.58
N ALA A 299 -25.20 13.08 -30.76
CA ALA A 299 -25.55 14.44 -31.15
C ALA A 299 -24.77 14.92 -32.39
N ARG A 300 -23.46 14.64 -32.49
CA ARG A 300 -22.66 15.04 -33.67
C ARG A 300 -23.19 14.48 -34.98
N TYR A 301 -23.68 13.24 -34.98
CA TYR A 301 -24.13 12.57 -36.21
C TYR A 301 -25.63 12.74 -36.49
N LEU A 302 -26.46 12.82 -35.45
CA LEU A 302 -27.92 12.78 -35.59
C LEU A 302 -28.58 14.14 -35.36
N ALA A 303 -27.98 15.02 -34.55
CA ALA A 303 -28.65 16.23 -34.08
C ALA A 303 -27.64 17.28 -33.55
N ASN A 304 -26.77 17.82 -34.42
CA ASN A 304 -25.67 18.71 -34.05
C ASN A 304 -26.12 20.16 -33.74
N THR A 305 -27.27 20.31 -33.08
CA THR A 305 -27.82 21.58 -32.60
C THR A 305 -28.11 21.50 -31.10
N PRO A 306 -28.17 22.64 -30.38
CA PRO A 306 -28.52 22.66 -28.96
C PRO A 306 -29.86 21.97 -28.65
N GLU A 307 -30.86 22.13 -29.52
CA GLU A 307 -32.18 21.51 -29.41
C GLU A 307 -32.09 20.00 -29.63
N GLY A 308 -31.26 19.57 -30.57
CA GLY A 308 -30.96 18.18 -30.85
C GLY A 308 -30.35 17.44 -29.66
N LYS A 309 -29.35 18.05 -29.01
CA LYS A 309 -28.75 17.53 -27.77
C LYS A 309 -29.78 17.41 -26.65
N LEU A 310 -30.67 18.41 -26.51
CA LEU A 310 -31.75 18.38 -25.52
C LEU A 310 -32.75 17.25 -25.78
N ALA A 311 -33.11 17.01 -27.05
CA ALA A 311 -34.00 15.93 -27.45
C ALA A 311 -33.42 14.52 -27.19
N LEU A 312 -32.09 14.39 -27.17
CA LEU A 312 -31.38 13.13 -26.85
C LEU A 312 -31.28 12.85 -25.34
N LEU A 313 -31.60 13.83 -24.48
CA LEU A 313 -31.51 13.69 -23.02
C LEU A 313 -32.36 12.52 -22.46
N PRO A 314 -33.64 12.34 -22.84
CA PRO A 314 -34.44 11.20 -22.37
C PRO A 314 -33.86 9.86 -22.84
N VAL A 315 -33.31 9.81 -24.05
CA VAL A 315 -32.66 8.62 -24.60
C VAL A 315 -31.44 8.24 -23.76
N ALA A 316 -30.61 9.22 -23.39
CA ALA A 316 -29.46 9.00 -22.52
C ALA A 316 -29.86 8.44 -21.15
N VAL A 317 -30.94 8.98 -20.55
CA VAL A 317 -31.45 8.50 -19.24
C VAL A 317 -31.98 7.06 -19.34
N VAL A 318 -32.77 6.75 -20.36
CA VAL A 318 -33.29 5.37 -20.57
C VAL A 318 -32.15 4.39 -20.82
N MET A 319 -31.18 4.77 -21.66
CA MET A 319 -30.01 3.95 -21.95
C MET A 319 -29.15 3.73 -20.70
N LEU A 320 -28.95 4.77 -19.87
CA LEU A 320 -28.24 4.65 -18.60
C LEU A 320 -28.94 3.67 -17.65
N ALA A 321 -30.27 3.76 -17.52
CA ALA A 321 -31.04 2.85 -16.67
C ALA A 321 -30.90 1.40 -17.14
N ALA A 322 -31.05 1.15 -18.46
CA ALA A 322 -30.91 -0.17 -19.05
C ALA A 322 -29.49 -0.75 -18.84
N LEU A 323 -28.45 0.02 -19.17
CA LEU A 323 -27.06 -0.40 -18.99
C LEU A 323 -26.67 -0.59 -17.52
N SER A 324 -27.24 0.20 -16.60
CA SER A 324 -27.03 0.01 -15.17
C SER A 324 -27.57 -1.34 -14.69
N ILE A 325 -28.77 -1.74 -15.16
CA ILE A 325 -29.36 -3.04 -14.84
C ILE A 325 -28.54 -4.18 -15.43
N LEU A 326 -28.12 -4.06 -16.69
CA LEU A 326 -27.32 -5.07 -17.39
C LEU A 326 -25.95 -5.24 -16.73
N SER A 327 -25.25 -4.14 -16.45
CA SER A 327 -23.95 -4.14 -15.76
C SER A 327 -24.04 -4.82 -14.40
N TYR A 328 -25.03 -4.43 -13.57
CA TYR A 328 -25.19 -5.01 -12.24
C TYR A 328 -25.42 -6.53 -12.26
N ARG A 329 -26.28 -7.00 -13.18
CA ARG A 329 -26.70 -8.41 -13.25
C ARG A 329 -25.65 -9.31 -13.90
N PHE A 330 -25.08 -8.87 -15.02
CA PHE A 330 -24.26 -9.73 -15.88
C PHE A 330 -22.76 -9.48 -15.74
N PHE A 331 -22.35 -8.31 -15.26
CA PHE A 331 -20.93 -7.94 -15.18
C PHE A 331 -20.43 -7.84 -13.73
N GLU A 332 -20.95 -6.89 -12.96
CA GLU A 332 -20.43 -6.56 -11.63
C GLU A 332 -20.65 -7.68 -10.61
N THR A 333 -21.88 -8.18 -10.49
CA THR A 333 -22.22 -9.18 -9.47
C THR A 333 -21.53 -10.52 -9.73
N PRO A 334 -21.51 -11.06 -10.96
CA PRO A 334 -20.78 -12.28 -11.28
C PRO A 334 -19.28 -12.14 -11.02
N LEU A 335 -18.64 -11.07 -11.51
CA LEU A 335 -17.20 -10.90 -11.36
C LEU A 335 -16.79 -10.70 -9.89
N ARG A 336 -17.56 -9.89 -9.14
CA ARG A 336 -17.36 -9.72 -7.69
C ARG A 336 -17.46 -11.05 -6.95
N ARG A 337 -18.43 -11.91 -7.27
CA ARG A 337 -18.57 -13.24 -6.65
C ARG A 337 -17.40 -14.15 -7.02
N ALA A 338 -17.00 -14.17 -8.29
CA ALA A 338 -15.88 -14.96 -8.78
C ALA A 338 -14.56 -14.58 -8.07
N LEU A 339 -14.22 -13.28 -8.03
CA LEU A 339 -13.02 -12.76 -7.39
C LEU A 339 -12.96 -13.07 -5.90
N ASN A 340 -14.08 -12.91 -5.19
CA ASN A 340 -14.14 -13.23 -3.75
C ASN A 340 -14.02 -14.75 -3.51
N SER A 341 -14.67 -15.58 -4.34
CA SER A 341 -14.58 -17.04 -4.20
C SER A 341 -13.16 -17.58 -4.45
N ALA A 342 -12.45 -17.01 -5.43
CA ALA A 342 -11.08 -17.38 -5.74
C ALA A 342 -10.13 -17.03 -4.58
N PHE A 343 -10.30 -15.84 -4.00
CA PHE A 343 -9.54 -15.42 -2.83
C PHE A 343 -9.83 -16.28 -1.60
N ASP A 344 -11.10 -16.55 -1.30
CA ASP A 344 -11.48 -17.37 -0.14
C ASP A 344 -10.94 -18.82 -0.28
N ARG A 345 -10.93 -19.41 -1.48
CA ARG A 345 -10.32 -20.73 -1.74
C ARG A 345 -8.82 -20.77 -1.44
N GLN A 346 -8.06 -19.78 -1.91
CA GLN A 346 -6.62 -19.70 -1.66
C GLN A 346 -6.31 -19.43 -0.18
N PHE A 347 -7.14 -18.60 0.47
CA PHE A 347 -6.96 -18.23 1.87
C PHE A 347 -7.27 -19.40 2.82
N HIS A 348 -8.26 -20.24 2.52
CA HIS A 348 -8.60 -21.43 3.32
C HIS A 348 -7.64 -22.60 3.10
N ALA A 349 -7.10 -22.78 1.89
CA ALA A 349 -6.10 -23.83 1.59
C ALA A 349 -4.82 -23.68 2.45
N GLN A 350 -4.45 -22.46 2.83
CA GLN A 350 -3.27 -22.19 3.67
C GLN A 350 -3.49 -22.46 5.18
N ARG A 351 -4.74 -22.55 5.65
CA ARG A 351 -5.07 -22.94 7.04
C ARG A 351 -5.37 -24.44 7.19
N GLY A 352 -5.62 -25.15 6.09
CA GLY A 352 -6.05 -26.54 6.06
C GLY A 352 -4.93 -27.60 6.11
N GLY A 353 -3.70 -27.23 6.47
CA GLY A 353 -2.56 -28.17 6.59
C GLY A 353 -2.70 -29.21 7.72
N ASN A 354 -3.72 -29.08 8.59
CA ASN A 354 -4.10 -30.10 9.57
C ASN A 354 -5.50 -30.63 9.23
N ARG A 355 -5.61 -31.45 8.19
CA ARG A 355 -6.72 -32.42 8.12
C ARG A 355 -6.18 -33.75 8.66
N PRO A 356 -6.80 -34.38 9.67
CA PRO A 356 -6.47 -35.75 10.01
C PRO A 356 -6.80 -36.59 8.77
N CYS A 357 -5.79 -37.29 8.25
CA CYS A 357 -5.95 -38.21 7.14
C CYS A 357 -6.92 -39.30 7.59
N ARG A 358 -8.17 -39.24 7.13
CA ARG A 358 -9.15 -40.30 7.34
C ARG A 358 -8.82 -41.41 6.35
N ILE A 359 -7.88 -42.27 6.73
CA ILE A 359 -7.62 -43.52 6.01
C ILE A 359 -8.85 -44.39 6.23
N VAL A 360 -9.66 -44.52 5.18
CA VAL A 360 -10.72 -45.53 5.11
C VAL A 360 -10.03 -46.86 4.85
N ALA A 361 -9.80 -47.64 5.91
CA ALA A 361 -9.39 -49.03 5.78
C ALA A 361 -10.60 -49.84 5.30
N ARG A 362 -10.66 -50.14 3.99
CA ARG A 362 -11.45 -51.28 3.49
C ARG A 362 -10.61 -52.54 3.70
N GLY A 363 -11.16 -53.47 4.46
CA GLY A 363 -10.47 -54.67 4.91
C GLY A 363 -9.99 -55.56 3.78
N ARG A 364 -8.86 -56.22 4.05
CA ARG A 364 -8.65 -57.65 3.76
C ARG A 364 -7.48 -58.13 4.60
N THR A 365 -7.78 -59.16 5.37
CA THR A 365 -6.87 -60.00 6.14
C THR A 365 -5.87 -60.68 5.20
N MET A 366 -4.58 -60.59 5.51
CA MET A 366 -3.61 -61.61 5.12
C MET A 366 -2.45 -61.61 6.11
N THR A 367 -2.37 -62.70 6.87
CA THR A 367 -1.24 -63.12 7.69
C THR A 367 -0.20 -63.80 6.80
N MET A 368 1.05 -63.34 6.82
CA MET A 368 2.24 -64.20 6.73
C MET A 368 3.43 -63.55 7.42
N THR A 369 4.02 -64.29 8.34
CA THR A 369 5.29 -64.11 9.04
C THR A 369 6.47 -64.49 8.15
N ALA A 370 7.55 -63.70 8.13
CA ALA A 370 8.94 -64.18 8.07
C ALA A 370 9.94 -63.04 8.26
N ALA A 371 11.00 -63.34 8.99
CA ALA A 371 12.05 -62.45 9.44
C ALA A 371 13.11 -62.14 8.36
N ALA A 372 13.67 -60.93 8.41
CA ALA A 372 15.05 -60.66 8.03
C ALA A 372 15.54 -59.36 8.71
N ARG A 373 16.39 -59.52 9.73
CA ARG A 373 17.18 -58.42 10.32
C ARG A 373 18.26 -58.00 9.31
N ILE A 374 18.41 -56.70 9.09
CA ILE A 374 19.57 -56.08 8.44
C ILE A 374 20.05 -54.94 9.37
N PRO A 375 21.37 -54.72 9.59
CA PRO A 375 21.91 -54.04 10.77
C PRO A 375 21.73 -52.51 10.79
N ASP A 376 21.52 -51.97 12.00
CA ASP A 376 21.17 -50.59 12.39
C ASP A 376 22.28 -49.52 12.21
N ASN A 377 23.13 -49.61 11.19
CA ASN A 377 24.35 -48.79 11.17
C ASN A 377 24.49 -47.85 9.95
N TRP A 378 23.42 -47.32 9.34
CA TRP A 378 23.58 -46.27 8.28
C TRP A 378 22.47 -45.21 8.19
N ILE A 379 21.54 -45.14 9.13
CA ILE A 379 20.55 -44.05 9.16
C ILE A 379 21.11 -42.92 10.03
N SER A 380 21.96 -42.10 9.41
CA SER A 380 22.19 -40.74 9.93
C SER A 380 20.83 -40.08 10.11
N SER A 381 20.62 -39.55 11.31
CA SER A 381 19.45 -38.80 11.73
C SER A 381 19.06 -37.78 10.66
N ARG A 382 18.03 -38.10 9.87
CA ARG A 382 17.27 -37.08 9.15
C ARG A 382 16.54 -36.27 10.21
N ALA A 383 17.25 -35.29 10.77
CA ALA A 383 16.65 -34.18 11.46
C ALA A 383 15.51 -33.66 10.57
N GLU A 384 14.29 -33.63 11.10
CA GLU A 384 13.19 -32.93 10.45
C GLU A 384 13.66 -31.55 10.01
N PRO A 385 13.36 -31.10 8.78
CA PRO A 385 13.76 -29.77 8.34
C PRO A 385 13.10 -28.76 9.29
N ALA A 386 13.93 -28.12 10.13
CA ALA A 386 13.49 -27.11 11.09
C ALA A 386 12.47 -26.17 10.45
N SER A 387 11.25 -26.15 10.98
CA SER A 387 10.14 -25.33 10.45
C SER A 387 10.62 -23.88 10.30
N ARG A 388 10.58 -23.34 9.08
CA ARG A 388 10.95 -21.93 8.82
C ARG A 388 10.16 -21.00 9.75
N ASP A 389 10.86 -20.09 10.43
CA ASP A 389 10.23 -19.10 11.29
C ASP A 389 9.52 -18.04 10.42
N SER A 390 8.22 -18.24 10.19
CA SER A 390 7.39 -17.36 9.38
C SER A 390 7.38 -15.91 9.87
N ALA A 391 7.66 -15.66 11.15
CA ALA A 391 7.74 -14.29 11.66
C ALA A 391 9.03 -13.60 11.19
N ILE A 392 10.17 -14.30 11.26
CA ILE A 392 11.44 -13.78 10.76
C ILE A 392 11.42 -13.61 9.25
N ASP A 393 10.81 -14.53 8.51
CA ASP A 393 10.61 -14.37 7.06
C ASP A 393 9.70 -13.16 6.76
N THR A 394 8.68 -12.89 7.59
CA THR A 394 7.86 -11.68 7.46
C THR A 394 8.68 -10.41 7.70
N MET A 395 9.57 -10.38 8.70
CA MET A 395 10.48 -9.26 8.94
C MET A 395 11.37 -8.96 7.74
N ARG A 396 11.94 -10.02 7.13
CA ARG A 396 12.73 -9.93 5.89
C ARG A 396 11.89 -9.43 4.71
N GLY A 397 10.61 -9.80 4.65
CA GLY A 397 9.65 -9.32 3.66
C GLY A 397 9.35 -7.83 3.79
N ILE A 398 9.20 -7.33 5.02
CA ILE A 398 9.06 -5.89 5.29
C ILE A 398 10.34 -5.16 4.88
N ALA A 399 11.50 -5.67 5.31
CA ALA A 399 12.80 -5.07 5.01
C ALA A 399 13.07 -4.97 3.50
N ILE A 400 12.74 -5.99 2.70
CA ILE A 400 13.00 -5.93 1.26
C ILE A 400 12.08 -4.94 0.54
N LEU A 401 10.84 -4.78 1.00
CA LEU A 401 9.95 -3.74 0.48
C LEU A 401 10.46 -2.35 0.86
N MET A 402 11.07 -2.20 2.04
CA MET A 402 11.73 -0.95 2.42
C MET A 402 12.93 -0.64 1.52
N VAL A 403 13.75 -1.65 1.15
CA VAL A 403 14.84 -1.49 0.16
C VAL A 403 14.31 -0.94 -1.17
N ILE A 404 13.22 -1.51 -1.71
CA ILE A 404 12.61 -1.02 -2.95
C ILE A 404 12.17 0.44 -2.79
N GLY A 405 11.59 0.78 -1.62
CA GLY A 405 11.19 2.14 -1.30
C GLY A 405 12.34 3.13 -1.38
N ILE A 406 13.47 2.86 -0.72
CA ILE A 406 14.63 3.76 -0.74
C ILE A 406 15.12 4.01 -2.17
N HIS A 407 15.23 2.96 -2.99
CA HIS A 407 15.70 3.09 -4.37
C HIS A 407 14.68 3.74 -5.31
N SER A 408 13.41 3.83 -4.90
CA SER A 408 12.37 4.52 -5.65
C SER A 408 12.31 6.02 -5.35
N LEU A 409 13.01 6.51 -4.32
CA LEU A 409 12.98 7.92 -3.93
C LEU A 409 13.70 8.79 -4.97
N PRO A 410 13.20 10.03 -5.19
CA PRO A 410 13.89 11.01 -6.01
C PRO A 410 15.25 11.35 -5.39
N GLN A 411 16.26 11.54 -6.24
CA GLN A 411 17.61 11.95 -5.84
C GLN A 411 18.01 13.18 -6.65
N PRO A 412 18.59 14.22 -6.03
CA PRO A 412 18.90 14.35 -4.59
C PRO A 412 17.65 14.57 -3.70
N LEU A 413 17.79 14.32 -2.40
CA LEU A 413 16.71 14.43 -1.39
C LEU A 413 16.53 15.88 -0.90
N ASP A 414 16.15 16.80 -1.80
CA ASP A 414 16.15 18.24 -1.49
C ASP A 414 14.95 18.69 -0.63
N ALA A 415 13.85 17.96 -0.69
CA ALA A 415 12.64 18.27 0.07
C ALA A 415 12.62 17.59 1.46
N SER A 416 11.80 18.09 2.38
CA SER A 416 11.65 17.47 3.70
C SER A 416 10.94 16.12 3.63
N TRP A 417 9.94 15.96 2.75
CA TRP A 417 9.14 14.72 2.70
C TRP A 417 9.93 13.48 2.22
N PRO A 418 10.80 13.53 1.18
CA PRO A 418 11.64 12.40 0.79
C PRO A 418 12.64 12.05 1.88
N THR A 419 13.17 13.04 2.61
CA THR A 419 14.10 12.84 3.72
C THR A 419 13.43 12.14 4.90
N ILE A 420 12.20 12.55 5.25
CA ILE A 420 11.37 11.87 6.26
C ILE A 420 11.12 10.41 5.85
N LEU A 421 10.76 10.19 4.58
CA LEU A 421 10.44 8.86 4.08
C LEU A 421 11.68 7.96 3.99
N ASP A 422 12.82 8.48 3.50
CA ASP A 422 14.09 7.78 3.52
C ASP A 422 14.45 7.36 4.95
N ALA A 423 14.35 8.29 5.92
CA ALA A 423 14.62 8.00 7.32
C ALA A 423 13.78 6.82 7.84
N ALA A 424 12.51 6.74 7.47
CA ALA A 424 11.61 5.64 7.88
C ALA A 424 11.96 4.30 7.23
N LEU A 425 12.48 4.30 5.99
CA LEU A 425 12.76 3.10 5.21
C LEU A 425 14.18 2.56 5.43
N ARG A 426 15.09 3.40 5.91
CA ARG A 426 16.50 3.08 6.08
C ARG A 426 16.83 1.89 7.01
N PRO A 427 16.03 1.53 8.02
CA PRO A 427 16.25 0.31 8.81
C PRO A 427 16.15 -1.01 8.03
N CYS A 428 15.95 -1.00 6.72
CA CYS A 428 15.89 -2.20 5.88
C CYS A 428 17.11 -3.14 6.04
N VAL A 429 18.34 -2.63 5.94
CA VAL A 429 19.57 -3.43 6.08
C VAL A 429 19.79 -3.91 7.52
N PRO A 430 19.65 -3.06 8.56
CA PRO A 430 19.70 -3.49 9.96
C PRO A 430 18.82 -4.70 10.25
N ILE A 431 17.59 -4.73 9.72
CA ILE A 431 16.63 -5.83 9.94
C ILE A 431 17.18 -7.15 9.39
N PHE A 432 17.82 -7.15 8.21
CA PHE A 432 18.42 -8.37 7.64
C PHE A 432 19.57 -8.90 8.49
N LEU A 433 20.46 -8.01 8.95
CA LEU A 433 21.60 -8.38 9.78
C LEU A 433 21.16 -8.87 11.17
N PHE A 434 20.20 -8.18 11.78
CA PHE A 434 19.56 -8.59 13.02
C PHE A 434 18.91 -9.98 12.89
N ALA A 435 18.11 -10.20 11.85
CA ALA A 435 17.49 -11.51 11.59
C ALA A 435 18.53 -12.61 11.37
N SER A 436 19.63 -12.31 10.67
CA SER A 436 20.74 -13.25 10.45
C SER A 436 21.43 -13.62 11.76
N GLY A 437 21.73 -12.64 12.61
CA GLY A 437 22.30 -12.85 13.94
C GLY A 437 21.38 -13.69 14.83
N TYR A 438 20.10 -13.33 14.88
CA TYR A 438 19.08 -14.04 15.64
C TYR A 438 18.93 -15.52 15.24
N LEU A 439 18.84 -15.81 13.94
CA LEU A 439 18.75 -17.20 13.44
C LEU A 439 20.04 -17.98 13.72
N THR A 440 21.20 -17.32 13.64
CA THR A 440 22.50 -17.92 13.96
C THR A 440 22.56 -18.34 15.42
N ALA A 441 22.12 -17.47 16.32
CA ALA A 441 22.05 -17.73 17.76
C ALA A 441 21.20 -18.95 18.09
N ARG A 442 20.03 -19.08 17.44
CA ARG A 442 19.12 -20.23 17.62
C ARG A 442 19.67 -21.53 17.04
N ALA A 443 20.41 -21.45 15.94
CA ALA A 443 21.05 -22.62 15.34
C ALA A 443 22.34 -23.04 16.07
N ASN A 444 22.90 -22.16 16.89
CA ASN A 444 24.19 -22.30 17.58
C ASN A 444 25.36 -22.73 16.66
N ARG A 445 25.26 -22.41 15.36
CA ARG A 445 26.26 -22.76 14.34
C ARG A 445 26.24 -21.75 13.19
N VAL A 446 27.43 -21.45 12.66
CA VAL A 446 27.60 -20.63 11.45
C VAL A 446 28.12 -21.52 10.33
N PRO A 447 27.27 -21.94 9.37
CA PRO A 447 27.73 -22.71 8.21
C PRO A 447 28.41 -21.78 7.20
N LEU A 448 29.65 -21.35 7.52
CA LEU A 448 30.38 -20.30 6.81
C LEU A 448 30.45 -20.56 5.31
N GLY A 449 31.00 -21.70 4.88
CA GLY A 449 31.16 -22.02 3.46
C GLY A 449 29.84 -22.00 2.68
N LYS A 450 28.76 -22.53 3.28
CA LYS A 450 27.43 -22.52 2.65
C LYS A 450 26.88 -21.10 2.52
N ARG A 451 27.00 -20.25 3.54
CA ARG A 451 26.52 -18.85 3.49
C ARG A 451 27.31 -18.04 2.47
N VAL A 452 28.64 -18.20 2.45
CA VAL A 452 29.52 -17.52 1.49
C VAL A 452 29.15 -17.89 0.07
N MET A 453 29.01 -19.19 -0.25
CA MET A 453 28.62 -19.64 -1.59
C MET A 453 27.20 -19.20 -1.98
N THR A 454 26.25 -19.24 -1.03
CA THR A 454 24.85 -18.83 -1.29
C THR A 454 24.73 -17.32 -1.52
N ALA A 455 25.69 -16.51 -1.05
CA ALA A 455 25.76 -15.08 -1.34
C ALA A 455 26.55 -14.81 -2.63
N LEU A 456 27.76 -15.35 -2.78
CA LEU A 456 28.65 -15.02 -3.89
C LEU A 456 28.14 -15.51 -5.25
N VAL A 457 27.51 -16.68 -5.34
CA VAL A 457 27.06 -17.22 -6.64
C VAL A 457 25.94 -16.36 -7.26
N PRO A 458 24.84 -16.03 -6.54
CA PRO A 458 23.83 -15.13 -7.08
C PRO A 458 24.35 -13.72 -7.32
N TYR A 459 25.23 -13.21 -6.44
CA TYR A 459 25.88 -11.92 -6.64
C TYR A 459 26.68 -11.90 -7.95
N ALA A 460 27.49 -12.92 -8.24
CA ALA A 460 28.26 -12.99 -9.49
C ALA A 460 27.37 -12.94 -10.72
N ILE A 461 26.24 -13.66 -10.72
CA ILE A 461 25.29 -13.65 -11.84
C ILE A 461 24.66 -12.27 -12.00
N ALA A 462 24.18 -11.67 -10.91
CA ALA A 462 23.58 -10.34 -10.94
C ALA A 462 24.59 -9.26 -11.35
N PHE A 463 25.83 -9.37 -10.87
CA PHE A 463 26.94 -8.48 -11.24
C PHE A 463 27.25 -8.58 -12.73
N THR A 464 27.31 -9.78 -13.31
CA THR A 464 27.53 -9.93 -14.75
C THR A 464 26.42 -9.25 -15.56
N ALA A 465 25.15 -9.44 -15.16
CA ALA A 465 24.02 -8.77 -15.81
C ALA A 465 24.12 -7.23 -15.69
N ALA A 466 24.48 -6.74 -14.51
CA ALA A 466 24.69 -5.34 -14.21
C ALA A 466 25.84 -4.73 -15.04
N TYR A 467 26.95 -5.44 -15.14
CA TYR A 467 28.11 -5.04 -15.92
C TYR A 467 27.75 -4.94 -17.41
N ILE A 468 27.05 -5.93 -17.95
CA ILE A 468 26.57 -5.91 -19.36
C ILE A 468 25.66 -4.70 -19.59
N TYR A 469 24.71 -4.45 -18.69
CA TYR A 469 23.81 -3.29 -18.79
C TYR A 469 24.59 -1.97 -18.83
N MET A 470 25.54 -1.77 -17.91
CA MET A 470 26.34 -0.53 -17.89
C MET A 470 27.25 -0.39 -19.12
N ALA A 471 27.89 -1.49 -19.55
CA ALA A 471 28.73 -1.49 -20.74
C ALA A 471 27.93 -1.10 -22.00
N TRP A 472 26.67 -1.52 -22.07
CA TRP A 472 25.75 -1.16 -23.15
C TRP A 472 25.36 0.33 -23.13
N HIS A 473 25.16 0.91 -21.95
CA HIS A 473 24.67 2.29 -21.80
C HIS A 473 25.79 3.34 -21.66
N ASN A 474 27.03 2.93 -21.37
CA ASN A 474 28.18 3.82 -21.22
C ASN A 474 29.37 3.35 -22.06
N PRO A 475 29.51 3.85 -23.31
CA PRO A 475 30.61 3.49 -24.20
C PRO A 475 32.00 3.88 -23.67
N ALA A 476 32.08 4.81 -22.71
CA ALA A 476 33.33 5.28 -22.11
C ALA A 476 33.77 4.46 -20.88
N MET A 477 33.08 3.36 -20.58
CA MET A 477 33.37 2.51 -19.43
C MET A 477 34.72 1.78 -19.61
N ASP A 478 35.64 1.93 -18.65
CA ASP A 478 36.90 1.18 -18.67
C ASP A 478 36.65 -0.33 -18.51
N HIS A 479 36.99 -1.10 -19.54
CA HIS A 479 36.81 -2.55 -19.61
C HIS A 479 38.06 -3.36 -19.26
N ARG A 480 39.15 -2.71 -18.81
CA ARG A 480 40.35 -3.44 -18.36
C ARG A 480 40.00 -4.46 -17.29
N VAL A 481 40.65 -5.63 -17.36
CA VAL A 481 40.39 -6.76 -16.45
C VAL A 481 40.62 -6.34 -15.00
N THR A 482 41.67 -5.57 -14.73
CA THR A 482 41.99 -5.05 -13.40
C THR A 482 40.87 -4.17 -12.85
N THR A 483 40.37 -3.22 -13.63
CA THR A 483 39.26 -2.34 -13.26
C THR A 483 37.97 -3.13 -13.05
N THR A 484 37.70 -4.12 -13.90
CA THR A 484 36.52 -5.00 -13.78
C THR A 484 36.58 -5.88 -12.54
N MET A 485 37.75 -6.45 -12.23
CA MET A 485 37.98 -7.22 -11.01
C MET A 485 37.85 -6.34 -9.77
N ALA A 486 38.40 -5.12 -9.80
CA ALA A 486 38.22 -4.15 -8.72
C ALA A 486 36.73 -3.84 -8.49
N ARG A 487 35.96 -3.60 -9.57
CA ARG A 487 34.51 -3.39 -9.49
C ARG A 487 33.77 -4.57 -8.88
N PHE A 488 34.17 -5.80 -9.21
CA PHE A 488 33.57 -7.01 -8.65
C PHE A 488 33.90 -7.21 -7.17
N LEU A 489 35.18 -7.07 -6.80
CA LEU A 489 35.68 -7.32 -5.45
C LEU A 489 35.27 -6.24 -4.45
N LEU A 490 35.21 -4.98 -4.90
CA LEU A 490 34.80 -3.83 -4.08
C LEU A 490 33.30 -3.52 -4.24
N ALA A 491 32.58 -4.31 -5.06
CA ALA A 491 31.16 -4.15 -5.33
C ALA A 491 30.76 -2.75 -5.80
N TYR A 492 31.62 -2.11 -6.60
CA TYR A 492 31.41 -0.75 -7.13
C TYR A 492 30.24 -0.63 -8.11
N VAL A 493 29.48 -1.70 -8.31
CA VAL A 493 28.38 -1.75 -9.27
C VAL A 493 27.07 -1.75 -8.49
N PHE A 494 26.32 -0.66 -8.64
CA PHE A 494 25.03 -0.45 -8.00
C PHE A 494 25.07 -0.55 -6.47
N VAL A 495 24.06 -1.18 -5.88
CA VAL A 495 23.80 -1.24 -4.43
C VAL A 495 24.50 -2.45 -3.80
N TYR A 496 25.31 -3.20 -4.54
CA TYR A 496 25.74 -4.55 -4.15
C TYR A 496 26.79 -4.62 -3.03
N TYR A 497 27.33 -3.48 -2.58
CA TYR A 497 28.30 -3.45 -1.48
C TYR A 497 27.80 -4.11 -0.19
N TYR A 498 26.49 -4.10 0.07
CA TYR A 498 25.91 -4.80 1.22
C TYR A 498 26.08 -6.32 1.19
N VAL A 499 26.36 -6.94 0.03
CA VAL A 499 26.75 -8.35 -0.06
C VAL A 499 28.06 -8.58 0.71
N PHE A 500 29.03 -7.68 0.57
CA PHE A 500 30.32 -7.76 1.26
C PHE A 500 30.20 -7.41 2.74
N VAL A 501 29.35 -6.44 3.09
CA VAL A 501 28.98 -6.17 4.50
C VAL A 501 28.39 -7.43 5.14
N TYR A 502 27.46 -8.12 4.46
CA TYR A 502 26.88 -9.37 4.94
C TYR A 502 27.91 -10.50 5.09
N LEU A 503 28.85 -10.63 4.14
CA LEU A 503 29.94 -11.61 4.20
C LEU A 503 30.87 -11.31 5.38
N GLY A 504 31.29 -10.06 5.55
CA GLY A 504 32.10 -9.60 6.68
C GLY A 504 31.42 -9.90 8.02
N CYS A 505 30.12 -9.57 8.13
CA CYS A 505 29.34 -9.91 9.32
C CYS A 505 29.24 -11.43 9.56
N THR A 506 29.14 -12.23 8.50
CA THR A 506 29.08 -13.69 8.60
C THR A 506 30.41 -14.28 9.08
N VAL A 507 31.54 -13.74 8.60
CA VAL A 507 32.88 -14.10 9.08
C VAL A 507 33.05 -13.69 10.55
N GLY A 508 32.65 -12.47 10.91
CA GLY A 508 32.68 -11.99 12.30
C GLY A 508 31.87 -12.89 13.25
N LEU A 509 30.64 -13.26 12.86
CA LEU A 509 29.83 -14.22 13.61
C LEU A 509 30.54 -15.55 13.75
N TRP A 510 31.11 -16.09 12.66
CA TRP A 510 31.82 -17.36 12.71
C TRP A 510 33.04 -17.32 13.63
N LEU A 511 33.84 -16.25 13.59
CA LEU A 511 35.00 -16.08 14.48
C LEU A 511 34.59 -16.07 15.95
N ILE A 512 33.58 -15.27 16.32
CA ILE A 512 33.13 -15.17 17.71
C ILE A 512 32.53 -16.50 18.18
N PHE A 513 31.67 -17.14 17.39
CA PHE A 513 31.09 -18.44 17.76
C PHE A 513 32.13 -19.56 17.82
N ARG A 514 33.10 -19.59 16.90
CA ARG A 514 34.20 -20.55 16.93
C ARG A 514 35.04 -20.34 18.19
N TRP A 515 35.37 -19.10 18.53
CA TRP A 515 36.13 -18.77 19.73
C TRP A 515 35.37 -19.14 21.02
N ALA A 516 34.07 -18.84 21.08
CA ALA A 516 33.22 -19.16 22.22
C ALA A 516 32.96 -20.67 22.40
N SER A 517 33.14 -21.47 21.34
CA SER A 517 32.93 -22.94 21.37
C SER A 517 34.13 -23.74 21.88
N ILE A 518 35.29 -23.11 22.11
CA ILE A 518 36.54 -23.78 22.50
C ILE A 518 36.53 -24.20 23.98
N ASP A 519 35.77 -23.52 24.84
CA ASP A 519 35.77 -23.74 26.29
C ASP A 519 34.37 -23.51 26.89
N ALA A 520 33.94 -24.38 27.81
CA ALA A 520 32.67 -24.29 28.51
C ALA A 520 32.55 -23.00 29.33
N GLN A 521 33.64 -22.49 29.91
CA GLN A 521 33.64 -21.23 30.65
C GLN A 521 33.56 -20.01 29.72
N ARG A 522 34.09 -20.10 28.49
CA ARG A 522 33.92 -19.06 27.45
C ARG A 522 32.53 -19.09 26.83
N SER A 523 31.87 -20.25 26.84
CA SER A 523 30.51 -20.39 26.34
C SER A 523 29.47 -19.58 27.13
N SER A 524 29.79 -19.13 28.35
CA SER A 524 28.94 -18.22 29.16
C SER A 524 29.23 -16.73 28.93
N GLN A 525 30.34 -16.38 28.24
CA GLN A 525 30.79 -15.00 28.03
C GLN A 525 30.28 -14.37 26.72
N TRP A 526 29.42 -15.07 25.96
CA TRP A 526 28.90 -14.60 24.67
C TRP A 526 28.22 -13.23 24.75
N ALA A 527 27.49 -12.96 25.83
CA ALA A 527 26.79 -11.68 26.01
C ALA A 527 27.77 -10.51 26.08
N THR A 528 28.88 -10.68 26.81
CA THR A 528 29.96 -9.70 26.92
C THR A 528 30.64 -9.47 25.58
N LEU A 529 30.97 -10.54 24.84
CA LEU A 529 31.64 -10.41 23.54
C LEU A 529 30.79 -9.66 22.51
N PHE A 530 29.50 -9.99 22.40
CA PHE A 530 28.60 -9.31 21.48
C PHE A 530 28.28 -7.89 21.95
N GLY A 531 28.21 -7.64 23.26
CA GLY A 531 28.11 -6.29 23.83
C GLY A 531 29.32 -5.40 23.48
N LEU A 532 30.53 -5.92 23.67
CA LEU A 532 31.77 -5.23 23.28
C LEU A 532 31.85 -5.00 21.77
N SER A 533 31.37 -5.94 20.97
CA SER A 533 31.32 -5.80 19.51
C SER A 533 30.38 -4.67 19.06
N ILE A 534 29.26 -4.46 19.75
CA ILE A 534 28.34 -3.34 19.50
C ILE A 534 29.04 -2.02 19.83
N ILE A 535 29.70 -1.93 20.98
CA ILE A 535 30.44 -0.72 21.39
C ILE A 535 31.54 -0.39 20.37
N PHE A 536 32.33 -1.39 19.98
CA PHE A 536 33.36 -1.23 18.96
C PHE A 536 32.79 -0.77 17.62
N GLY A 537 31.67 -1.36 17.18
CA GLY A 537 31.01 -0.98 15.93
C GLY A 537 30.50 0.47 15.94
N LEU A 538 29.97 0.94 17.06
CA LEU A 538 29.54 2.34 17.21
C LEU A 538 30.70 3.33 17.18
N ILE A 539 31.81 2.99 17.87
CA ILE A 539 33.03 3.80 17.85
C ILE A 539 33.61 3.86 16.44
N ALA A 540 33.75 2.71 15.78
CA ALA A 540 34.26 2.64 14.41
C ALA A 540 33.37 3.42 13.44
N GLY A 541 32.03 3.26 13.52
CA GLY A 541 31.07 3.99 12.71
C GLY A 541 31.16 5.51 12.87
N SER A 542 31.41 6.00 14.09
CA SER A 542 31.38 7.43 14.40
C SER A 542 32.73 8.14 14.19
N TYR A 543 33.85 7.44 14.34
CA TYR A 543 35.17 8.09 14.46
C TYR A 543 36.23 7.59 13.47
N LEU A 544 36.02 6.46 12.78
CA LEU A 544 37.08 5.89 11.92
C LEU A 544 37.37 6.78 10.70
N ASP A 545 36.33 7.23 9.99
CA ASP A 545 36.51 8.05 8.79
C ASP A 545 37.13 9.42 9.14
N PRO A 546 36.64 10.18 10.13
CA PRO A 546 37.32 11.43 10.56
C PRO A 546 38.77 11.22 11.00
N LEU A 547 39.08 10.10 11.65
CA LEU A 547 40.44 9.77 12.07
C LEU A 547 41.35 9.53 10.86
N LEU A 548 40.90 8.78 9.86
CA LEU A 548 41.66 8.51 8.63
C LEU A 548 41.90 9.79 7.82
N LEU A 549 40.89 10.65 7.69
CA LEU A 549 41.03 11.95 7.05
C LEU A 549 42.09 12.81 7.75
N ARG A 550 42.07 12.84 9.10
CA ARG A 550 43.11 13.53 9.89
C ARG A 550 44.49 12.90 9.77
N ALA A 551 44.57 11.59 9.53
CA ALA A 551 45.81 10.87 9.31
C ALA A 551 46.39 11.05 7.88
N GLY A 552 45.73 11.85 7.03
CA GLY A 552 46.21 12.19 5.69
C GLY A 552 45.75 11.25 4.57
N PHE A 553 44.77 10.38 4.83
CA PHE A 553 44.14 9.56 3.77
C PHE A 553 43.25 10.45 2.89
N SER A 554 43.24 10.20 1.57
CA SER A 554 42.38 10.95 0.67
C SER A 554 40.91 10.63 0.93
N GLU A 555 40.04 11.61 0.73
CA GLU A 555 38.58 11.42 0.84
C GLU A 555 38.09 10.32 -0.10
N SER A 556 38.64 10.23 -1.30
CA SER A 556 38.36 9.15 -2.24
C SER A 556 38.66 7.78 -1.66
N LEU A 557 39.83 7.59 -1.04
CA LEU A 557 40.24 6.31 -0.47
C LEU A 557 39.38 5.92 0.72
N VAL A 558 38.99 6.88 1.56
CA VAL A 558 38.09 6.64 2.70
C VAL A 558 36.69 6.24 2.21
N GLN A 559 36.14 6.98 1.24
CA GLN A 559 34.82 6.69 0.65
C GLN A 559 34.80 5.39 -0.16
N GLU A 560 35.93 5.02 -0.77
CA GLU A 560 36.12 3.80 -1.54
C GLU A 560 36.26 2.56 -0.64
N ALA A 561 37.11 2.64 0.39
CA ALA A 561 37.38 1.51 1.27
C ALA A 561 36.26 1.25 2.29
N ARG A 562 35.49 2.28 2.67
CA ARG A 562 34.35 2.22 3.59
C ARG A 562 34.65 1.40 4.85
N LEU A 563 35.81 1.64 5.45
CA LEU A 563 36.37 0.77 6.50
C LEU A 563 35.48 0.69 7.75
N ARG A 564 34.62 1.69 7.97
CA ARG A 564 33.66 1.72 9.09
C ARG A 564 32.46 0.81 8.93
N ASP A 565 32.11 0.43 7.69
CA ASP A 565 30.85 -0.25 7.38
C ASP A 565 30.75 -1.59 8.12
N ILE A 566 31.74 -2.47 7.95
CA ILE A 566 31.67 -3.83 8.52
C ILE A 566 31.50 -3.80 10.05
N PRO A 567 32.35 -3.08 10.83
CA PRO A 567 32.15 -2.97 12.28
C PRO A 567 30.80 -2.38 12.68
N PHE A 568 30.37 -1.29 12.05
CA PHE A 568 29.11 -0.63 12.39
C PHE A 568 27.92 -1.56 12.15
N TRP A 569 27.83 -2.13 10.95
CA TRP A 569 26.76 -3.04 10.54
C TRP A 569 26.75 -4.35 11.36
N PHE A 570 27.93 -4.82 11.81
CA PHE A 570 28.04 -5.98 12.68
C PHE A 570 27.30 -5.81 14.01
N SER A 571 27.17 -4.57 14.51
CA SER A 571 26.42 -4.26 15.73
C SER A 571 24.98 -4.77 15.68
N PHE A 572 24.32 -4.73 14.52
CA PHE A 572 22.96 -5.26 14.37
C PHE A 572 22.91 -6.80 14.38
N ALA A 573 23.90 -7.45 13.78
CA ALA A 573 24.04 -8.91 13.85
C ALA A 573 24.32 -9.37 15.28
N ALA A 574 25.21 -8.68 16.00
CA ALA A 574 25.50 -8.90 17.41
C ALA A 574 24.24 -8.73 18.27
N LEU A 575 23.48 -7.65 18.07
CA LEU A 575 22.21 -7.41 18.76
C LEU A 575 21.20 -8.54 18.50
N GLY A 576 21.08 -9.00 17.26
CA GLY A 576 20.24 -10.15 16.90
C GLY A 576 20.65 -11.41 17.66
N VAL A 577 21.97 -11.66 17.80
CA VAL A 577 22.47 -12.80 18.59
C VAL A 577 22.08 -12.66 20.06
N LEU A 578 22.20 -11.46 20.63
CA LEU A 578 21.85 -11.21 22.02
C LEU A 578 20.40 -11.59 22.32
N PHE A 579 19.47 -11.14 21.48
CA PHE A 579 18.04 -11.49 21.62
C PHE A 579 17.77 -12.98 21.37
N GLY A 580 18.48 -13.61 20.43
CA GLY A 580 18.30 -15.01 20.10
C GLY A 580 18.80 -15.97 21.19
N LYS A 581 19.87 -15.62 21.91
CA LYS A 581 20.47 -16.44 22.99
C LYS A 581 19.88 -16.15 24.37
N ALA A 582 19.54 -14.89 24.68
CA ALA A 582 19.03 -14.50 25.99
C ALA A 582 17.60 -14.98 26.30
N GLY A 583 16.89 -15.57 25.33
CA GLY A 583 15.48 -15.91 25.50
C GLY A 583 14.56 -14.69 25.67
N GLY A 584 15.04 -13.48 25.31
CA GLY A 584 14.33 -12.21 25.50
C GLY A 584 12.94 -12.15 24.84
N GLU A 585 12.63 -13.07 23.93
CA GLU A 585 11.32 -13.21 23.30
C GLU A 585 10.15 -13.38 24.27
N ALA A 586 10.39 -13.97 25.44
CA ALA A 586 9.33 -14.18 26.43
C ALA A 586 8.87 -12.85 27.06
N ALA A 587 9.78 -11.88 27.21
CA ALA A 587 9.49 -10.58 27.84
C ALA A 587 8.96 -9.53 26.85
N LEU A 588 9.33 -9.63 25.57
CA LEU A 588 9.00 -8.64 24.54
C LEU A 588 7.49 -8.37 24.33
N PRO A 589 6.57 -9.36 24.38
CA PRO A 589 5.15 -9.12 24.14
C PRO A 589 4.51 -8.13 25.13
N ASN A 590 4.97 -8.13 26.38
CA ASN A 590 4.47 -7.23 27.43
C ASN A 590 4.99 -5.80 27.28
N MET A 591 6.08 -5.62 26.54
CA MET A 591 6.75 -4.33 26.35
C MET A 591 6.43 -3.67 25.00
N ARG A 592 5.52 -4.24 24.20
CA ARG A 592 5.21 -3.77 22.82
C ARG A 592 4.86 -2.30 22.74
N SER A 593 4.03 -1.78 23.64
CA SER A 593 3.62 -0.37 23.66
C SER A 593 4.79 0.55 23.98
N MET A 594 5.62 0.15 24.95
CA MET A 594 6.81 0.91 25.36
C MET A 594 7.85 0.94 24.24
N ILE A 595 8.14 -0.22 23.62
CA ILE A 595 9.08 -0.31 22.50
C ILE A 595 8.54 0.48 21.30
N LEU A 596 7.23 0.45 21.02
CA LEU A 596 6.61 1.26 19.97
C LEU A 596 6.81 2.75 20.24
N GLY A 597 6.54 3.21 21.47
CA GLY A 597 6.76 4.60 21.87
C GLY A 597 8.23 5.03 21.73
N ALA A 598 9.15 4.22 22.24
CA ALA A 598 10.59 4.48 22.11
C ALA A 598 11.04 4.50 20.64
N THR A 599 10.52 3.61 19.80
CA THR A 599 10.83 3.56 18.37
C THR A 599 10.33 4.82 17.65
N LEU A 600 9.13 5.30 17.98
CA LEU A 600 8.58 6.54 17.42
C LEU A 600 9.40 7.77 17.84
N ILE A 601 9.82 7.84 19.10
CA ILE A 601 10.69 8.92 19.59
C ILE A 601 12.04 8.89 18.88
N ALA A 602 12.68 7.71 18.80
CA ALA A 602 13.96 7.55 18.11
C ALA A 602 13.86 7.89 16.62
N TYR A 603 12.75 7.53 15.97
CA TYR A 603 12.46 7.91 14.58
C TYR A 603 12.38 9.43 14.43
N LEU A 604 11.64 10.13 15.31
CA LEU A 604 11.52 11.59 15.27
C LEU A 604 12.87 12.28 15.48
N ILE A 605 13.68 11.80 16.43
CA ILE A 605 15.04 12.32 16.66
C ILE A 605 15.92 12.13 15.42
N TYR A 606 15.95 10.92 14.87
CA TYR A 606 16.74 10.62 13.68
C TYR A 606 16.30 11.45 12.47
N THR A 607 14.99 11.59 12.27
CA THR A 607 14.40 12.42 11.21
C THR A 607 14.77 13.89 11.39
N ALA A 608 14.71 14.43 12.61
CA ALA A 608 15.08 15.80 12.89
C ALA A 608 16.56 16.06 12.54
N ILE A 609 17.48 15.20 12.99
CA ILE A 609 18.92 15.29 12.67
C ILE A 609 19.16 15.33 11.16
N ARG A 610 18.41 14.52 10.41
CA ARG A 610 18.52 14.46 8.94
C ARG A 610 17.98 15.69 8.24
N ILE A 611 16.86 16.24 8.69
CA ILE A 611 16.29 17.46 8.12
C ILE A 611 17.16 18.68 8.42
N THR A 612 17.74 18.74 9.62
CA THR A 612 18.57 19.89 10.05
C THR A 612 20.05 19.76 9.69
N ASN A 613 20.44 18.65 9.04
CA ASN A 613 21.82 18.36 8.67
C ASN A 613 22.82 18.49 9.84
N LEU A 614 22.44 17.98 11.02
CA LEU A 614 23.18 18.21 12.26
C LEU A 614 24.42 17.29 12.35
N GLY A 615 25.60 17.85 12.02
CA GLY A 615 26.93 17.22 12.10
C GLY A 615 27.18 16.14 11.04
N ASP A 616 28.34 15.45 11.12
CA ASP A 616 28.72 14.32 10.22
C ASP A 616 27.72 13.13 10.26
N ALA A 617 26.76 13.18 11.19
CA ALA A 617 25.71 12.19 11.41
C ALA A 617 24.57 12.23 10.36
N ALA A 618 24.52 13.25 9.52
CA ALA A 618 23.48 13.43 8.51
C ALA A 618 23.62 12.46 7.31
N ASP A 619 24.86 12.04 7.03
CA ASP A 619 25.25 11.25 5.84
C ASP A 619 25.40 9.74 6.10
N TYR A 620 24.79 9.27 7.19
CA TYR A 620 24.61 7.86 7.59
C TYR A 620 25.73 7.24 8.43
N ASP A 621 25.32 6.26 9.25
CA ASP A 621 26.08 5.57 10.32
C ASP A 621 26.22 6.33 11.65
N SER A 622 25.20 7.13 11.99
CA SER A 622 25.14 7.80 13.29
C SER A 622 24.58 6.93 14.41
N VAL A 623 24.93 7.29 15.66
CA VAL A 623 24.36 6.69 16.87
C VAL A 623 22.84 6.83 16.91
N ALA A 624 22.29 7.94 16.38
CA ALA A 624 20.85 8.15 16.25
C ALA A 624 20.20 7.14 15.30
N PHE A 625 20.83 6.88 14.15
CA PHE A 625 20.38 5.84 13.23
C PHE A 625 20.41 4.46 13.88
N PHE A 626 21.51 4.12 14.57
CA PHE A 626 21.60 2.85 15.30
C PHE A 626 20.47 2.71 16.32
N GLY A 627 20.22 3.74 17.14
CA GLY A 627 19.15 3.73 18.14
C GLY A 627 17.78 3.45 17.54
N TYR A 628 17.42 4.16 16.45
CA TYR A 628 16.17 3.95 15.74
C TYR A 628 16.08 2.56 15.11
N ALA A 629 17.09 2.16 14.33
CA ALA A 629 17.08 0.89 13.60
C ALA A 629 17.13 -0.34 14.52
N ALA A 630 17.85 -0.26 15.65
CA ALA A 630 17.88 -1.29 16.67
C ALA A 630 16.49 -1.45 17.33
N LEU A 631 15.88 -0.34 17.77
CA LEU A 631 14.54 -0.36 18.34
C LEU A 631 13.49 -0.87 17.34
N PHE A 632 13.56 -0.47 16.08
CA PHE A 632 12.65 -0.96 15.05
C PHE A 632 12.81 -2.46 14.78
N SER A 633 14.04 -2.98 14.78
CA SER A 633 14.30 -4.42 14.64
C SER A 633 13.74 -5.22 15.83
N VAL A 634 13.91 -4.70 17.05
CA VAL A 634 13.35 -5.29 18.27
C VAL A 634 11.82 -5.18 18.30
N LEU A 635 11.25 -4.08 17.83
CA LEU A 635 9.81 -3.88 17.69
C LEU A 635 9.19 -4.95 16.79
N LEU A 636 9.79 -5.17 15.61
CA LEU A 636 9.36 -6.22 14.70
C LEU A 636 9.44 -7.61 15.33
N LEU A 637 10.51 -7.90 16.07
CA LEU A 637 10.64 -9.14 16.83
C LEU A 637 9.59 -9.24 17.96
N ALA A 638 9.24 -8.15 18.64
CA ALA A 638 8.24 -8.13 19.70
C ALA A 638 6.82 -8.40 19.18
N PHE A 639 6.49 -7.88 17.99
CA PHE A 639 5.21 -8.11 17.33
C PHE A 639 5.10 -9.50 16.68
N ARG A 640 6.22 -10.10 16.26
CA ARG A 640 6.29 -11.37 15.50
C ARG A 640 5.21 -11.44 14.41
N PRO A 641 5.21 -10.49 13.45
CA PRO A 641 4.17 -10.46 12.42
C PRO A 641 4.19 -11.75 11.61
N ARG A 642 3.05 -12.44 11.46
CA ARG A 642 2.93 -13.69 10.69
C ARG A 642 2.03 -13.47 9.48
N LEU A 643 2.62 -13.03 8.39
CA LEU A 643 1.92 -12.73 7.14
C LEU A 643 2.41 -13.66 6.06
N PRO A 644 1.60 -14.64 5.61
CA PRO A 644 2.05 -15.61 4.62
C PRO A 644 2.61 -14.97 3.34
N PHE A 645 1.97 -13.88 2.89
CA PHE A 645 2.42 -13.14 1.71
C PHE A 645 3.79 -12.47 1.91
N LEU A 646 3.98 -11.71 3.01
CA LEU A 646 5.28 -11.08 3.28
C LEU A 646 6.36 -12.10 3.63
N ALA A 647 6.01 -13.22 4.29
CA ALA A 647 6.94 -14.31 4.52
C ALA A 647 7.39 -14.97 3.19
N ALA A 648 6.47 -15.15 2.24
CA ALA A 648 6.80 -15.65 0.91
C ALA A 648 7.77 -14.71 0.17
N ILE A 649 7.54 -13.39 0.25
CA ILE A 649 8.44 -12.35 -0.27
C ILE A 649 9.80 -12.40 0.46
N GLY A 650 9.80 -12.40 1.79
CA GLY A 650 11.02 -12.37 2.60
C GLY A 650 11.89 -13.61 2.45
N SER A 651 11.30 -14.77 2.20
CA SER A 651 12.06 -15.98 1.87
C SER A 651 12.84 -15.87 0.56
N GLY A 652 12.40 -15.01 -0.36
CA GLY A 652 13.06 -14.68 -1.64
C GLY A 652 13.67 -13.27 -1.63
N SER A 653 13.94 -12.70 -0.46
CA SER A 653 14.41 -11.32 -0.32
C SER A 653 15.74 -11.09 -1.04
N TYR A 654 16.60 -12.11 -1.13
CA TYR A 654 17.91 -11.98 -1.75
C TYR A 654 17.82 -11.85 -3.27
N PHE A 655 16.98 -12.66 -3.91
CA PHE A 655 16.61 -12.47 -5.32
C PHE A 655 16.09 -11.04 -5.55
N ILE A 656 15.07 -10.61 -4.82
CA ILE A 656 14.50 -9.27 -5.01
C ILE A 656 15.59 -8.19 -4.82
N TYR A 657 16.44 -8.32 -3.80
CA TYR A 657 17.53 -7.38 -3.55
C TYR A 657 18.50 -7.28 -4.75
N LEU A 658 18.86 -8.41 -5.37
CA LEU A 658 19.78 -8.40 -6.50
C LEU A 658 19.15 -7.83 -7.78
N TRP A 659 17.86 -8.07 -8.00
CA TRP A 659 17.22 -7.84 -9.31
C TRP A 659 16.33 -6.59 -9.37
N HIS A 660 15.86 -6.03 -8.25
CA HIS A 660 14.93 -4.89 -8.27
C HIS A 660 15.53 -3.63 -8.91
N ILE A 661 16.85 -3.42 -8.77
CA ILE A 661 17.52 -2.21 -9.26
C ILE A 661 17.41 -2.05 -10.78
N PHE A 662 17.41 -3.16 -11.52
CA PHE A 662 17.21 -3.13 -12.98
C PHE A 662 15.85 -2.55 -13.37
N ILE A 663 14.81 -2.84 -12.58
CA ILE A 663 13.46 -2.32 -12.83
C ILE A 663 13.42 -0.83 -12.51
N VAL A 664 13.98 -0.42 -11.37
CA VAL A 664 14.10 1.00 -10.99
C VAL A 664 14.82 1.79 -12.07
N MET A 665 15.94 1.28 -12.57
CA MET A 665 16.71 1.92 -13.63
C MET A 665 15.96 1.97 -14.95
N MET A 666 15.36 0.85 -15.38
CA MET A 666 14.58 0.83 -16.62
C MET A 666 13.44 1.86 -16.58
N LEU A 667 12.78 2.01 -15.42
CA LEU A 667 11.79 3.07 -15.22
C LEU A 667 12.45 4.46 -15.29
N ARG A 668 13.53 4.69 -14.56
CA ARG A 668 14.22 5.98 -14.53
C ARG A 668 14.78 6.42 -15.89
N ASP A 669 15.27 5.48 -16.68
CA ASP A 669 15.98 5.74 -17.95
C ASP A 669 15.02 5.84 -19.15
N HIS A 670 13.89 5.11 -19.11
CA HIS A 670 12.98 5.00 -20.27
C HIS A 670 11.56 5.54 -20.04
N THR A 671 11.22 5.98 -18.83
CA THR A 671 9.90 6.56 -18.55
C THR A 671 10.01 8.02 -18.15
N SER A 672 9.11 8.85 -18.67
CA SER A 672 9.02 10.27 -18.32
C SER A 672 8.29 10.50 -16.99
N LEU A 673 8.43 9.59 -16.01
CA LEU A 673 7.70 9.63 -14.74
C LEU A 673 8.03 10.89 -13.91
N ARG A 674 9.26 11.42 -14.06
CA ARG A 674 9.69 12.68 -13.45
C ARG A 674 8.85 13.89 -13.84
N GLY A 675 8.18 13.85 -15.00
CA GLY A 675 7.29 14.92 -15.47
C GLY A 675 6.02 15.08 -14.64
N PHE A 676 5.72 14.15 -13.74
CA PHE A 676 4.52 14.14 -12.88
C PHE A 676 4.77 14.65 -11.46
N GLY A 677 5.97 15.13 -11.17
CA GLY A 677 6.38 15.55 -9.82
C GLY A 677 7.00 14.43 -9.01
N ALA A 678 7.77 14.82 -7.99
CA ALA A 678 8.65 13.93 -7.24
C ALA A 678 7.92 12.82 -6.45
N PHE A 679 6.71 13.11 -5.95
CA PHE A 679 5.93 12.15 -5.16
C PHE A 679 5.21 11.11 -6.04
N PRO A 680 4.49 11.48 -7.13
CA PRO A 680 3.94 10.50 -8.06
C PRO A 680 4.99 9.60 -8.72
N ASP A 681 6.16 10.16 -9.07
CA ASP A 681 7.30 9.41 -9.58
C ASP A 681 7.76 8.33 -8.57
N PHE A 682 7.94 8.70 -7.30
CA PHE A 682 8.26 7.77 -6.23
C PHE A 682 7.21 6.65 -6.10
N VAL A 683 5.93 7.00 -6.03
CA VAL A 683 4.86 6.01 -5.81
C VAL A 683 4.75 5.05 -7.01
N ALA A 684 4.82 5.56 -8.23
CA ALA A 684 4.79 4.75 -9.44
C ALA A 684 6.00 3.81 -9.49
N THR A 685 7.21 4.35 -9.29
CA THR A 685 8.46 3.58 -9.30
C THR A 685 8.44 2.49 -8.23
N TYR A 686 7.98 2.82 -7.02
CA TYR A 686 7.86 1.87 -5.91
C TYR A 686 6.91 0.72 -6.25
N ILE A 687 5.68 1.04 -6.68
CA ILE A 687 4.64 0.04 -6.92
C ILE A 687 5.02 -0.86 -8.09
N ILE A 688 5.47 -0.29 -9.21
CA ILE A 688 5.86 -1.07 -10.39
C ILE A 688 7.05 -1.97 -10.03
N THR A 689 8.08 -1.43 -9.37
CA THR A 689 9.25 -2.21 -8.96
C THR A 689 8.86 -3.34 -8.02
N ALA A 690 8.01 -3.08 -7.02
CA ALA A 690 7.55 -4.10 -6.08
C ALA A 690 6.71 -5.18 -6.76
N LEU A 691 5.75 -4.80 -7.61
CA LEU A 691 4.89 -5.75 -8.33
C LEU A 691 5.70 -6.61 -9.30
N VAL A 692 6.53 -6.00 -10.14
CA VAL A 692 7.35 -6.72 -11.12
C VAL A 692 8.35 -7.64 -10.42
N SER A 693 9.01 -7.18 -9.36
CA SER A 693 9.96 -8.02 -8.59
C SER A 693 9.28 -9.23 -7.93
N VAL A 694 8.10 -9.03 -7.34
CA VAL A 694 7.33 -10.11 -6.70
C VAL A 694 6.79 -11.07 -7.75
N MET A 695 6.27 -10.57 -8.87
CA MET A 695 5.80 -11.40 -9.97
C MET A 695 6.93 -12.21 -10.59
N ALA A 696 8.11 -11.62 -10.79
CA ALA A 696 9.30 -12.32 -11.26
C ALA A 696 9.70 -13.45 -10.30
N LEU A 697 9.77 -13.16 -8.99
CA LEU A 697 10.07 -14.16 -7.97
C LEU A 697 9.08 -15.34 -8.02
N LEU A 698 7.77 -15.05 -8.07
CA LEU A 698 6.73 -16.08 -8.10
C LEU A 698 6.77 -16.90 -9.39
N THR A 699 7.07 -16.27 -10.52
CA THR A 699 7.14 -16.92 -11.83
C THR A 699 8.34 -17.86 -11.89
N ILE A 700 9.52 -17.38 -11.51
CA ILE A 700 10.76 -18.18 -11.51
C ILE A 700 10.60 -19.37 -10.56
N ARG A 701 10.01 -19.20 -9.37
CA ARG A 701 9.71 -20.30 -8.44
C ARG A 701 8.79 -21.37 -9.00
N ARG A 702 7.94 -21.05 -9.97
CA ARG A 702 7.03 -22.02 -10.61
C ARG A 702 7.68 -22.75 -11.77
N VAL A 703 8.56 -22.09 -12.52
CA VAL A 703 9.07 -22.59 -13.79
C VAL A 703 10.46 -23.22 -13.65
N MET A 704 11.30 -22.71 -12.76
CA MET A 704 12.73 -23.06 -12.73
C MET A 704 13.06 -24.22 -11.78
N PRO A 705 14.04 -25.08 -12.13
CA PRO A 705 14.55 -26.11 -11.24
C PRO A 705 15.16 -25.56 -9.95
N SER A 706 15.16 -26.38 -8.89
CA SER A 706 15.67 -26.01 -7.55
C SER A 706 17.13 -25.54 -7.53
N ARG A 707 17.97 -26.04 -8.44
CA ARG A 707 19.37 -25.61 -8.59
C ARG A 707 19.45 -24.17 -9.11
N THR A 708 18.68 -23.85 -10.14
CA THR A 708 18.60 -22.51 -10.74
C THR A 708 18.03 -21.50 -9.76
N LEU A 709 17.02 -21.87 -8.97
CA LEU A 709 16.47 -21.01 -7.91
C LEU A 709 17.55 -20.59 -6.91
N ARG A 710 18.39 -21.53 -6.45
CA ARG A 710 19.50 -21.22 -5.55
C ARG A 710 20.55 -20.32 -6.19
N TRP A 711 20.82 -20.49 -7.48
CA TRP A 711 21.78 -19.65 -8.20
C TRP A 711 21.26 -18.23 -8.44
N LEU A 712 19.95 -18.04 -8.58
CA LEU A 712 19.35 -16.72 -8.70
C LEU A 712 19.07 -16.05 -7.35
N GLY A 713 19.16 -16.80 -6.24
CA GLY A 713 18.85 -16.32 -4.88
C GLY A 713 17.35 -16.35 -4.52
N ALA A 714 16.54 -17.10 -5.27
CA ALA A 714 15.07 -17.12 -5.25
C ALA A 714 14.44 -18.11 -4.27
#